data_AF-A0A7R8X9E9-F1
#
_entry.id   AF-A0A7R8X9E9-F1
#
_cell.length_a   1.000
_cell.length_b   1.000
_cell.length_c   1.000
_cell.angle_alpha   90.00
_cell.angle_beta   90.00
_cell.angle_gamma   90.00
#
_symmetry.space_group_name_H-M   'P 1'
#
loop_
_entity.id
_entity.type
_entity.pdbx_description
1 polymer ?
#
loop_
_entity_poly.entity_id
_entity_poly.type
_entity_poly.pdbx_seq_one_letter_code
_entity_poly.pdbx_strand_id
1 'polypeptide(L)'
;MLSSEEADLSNSEAEGSADENVQTAGPQLYPGGPQLEPLKIDVKYEGLPPDIVLALRQVKQAAKTSLFHWKSFPIQVPEPISRSQSEGPRSSQSINPNELFVEPSFEELDRIALDSQGQLKKLTPSQIECIRQEGEFEVESVNFPGQVHRWRLCSLLQKGKGKTEESLQEGLALSLCLIIISAKNRFVSDNFSVRAGIRSLKEGLCQLLDALIGLPSLGSKGIMERLQEERAKYLVVELLCQSSDECDLDGLCHFIKDQVVRREKELEGKVNDDVDMIPPCPPIPLVFRTPKGSDVDLRLFDRQLMRRLSQILVGILERETKGWFLHFKEQHLAKFKDQLLSDADIEKETNLAVMDEYLRRVFRSILENPDIAAPGEGLGKLLVEQAKSVILMGRAMDNVHEMWNRTWLEKEKRLKINHPILSKIPAWMEERLLQAEAEFVAQHQWSAHEEALSLCRDHNLNQTLYFLSRDLIFMKEREPVLMKELQCLQEPTRTYRWYSHIWDPKKWVIHCLYQGQCEVIPTVVSNQTAPMTRPRSALREPTYFLEKFRTRTTSSRWLFWRWLNFIHCFYSWTNNAFYFFGYVIPWTSPISLQALISAEPFMADYELSQASSSLKMVNGSLCPQPSSTRQTLQSQLRLLWKHVSHERTSFKSKPSMAFLGNEISRHANWSWNYVLKGGLGSLFLCIFFPLTCLLVCCASLLLTIAAPIWMLVLVLGFHLFKILIYDLDSPELTEFSIQCQYFSPIILAVVWKIVILGIIQPIIAFLLGAIVCPILAAFVLLAGFLQYYARLAWDWIMLETLIKRLGRIPAVDTLFASRVAGPGLGSNFYYQITVPQALASLELRIEGEELRAYAQQMEKLIRKPQEDLRRFIQQVFQPFSATVTSTGIYLQLEKEAMILLQTLEDRVRRRTKELTLQLPADIRNRVRMPDWQLKLALHHGASMLCRHYPSRVLSRLSTPPTEFWEEKGLLVEDWPGLAALFFSEIFSPGFLCVLEDGETRFQLESHLDLSRFEVEATHFPEDMSSVMLTCHKRKNITIHSPYLHTDCFNPTVRPFLTRKTQTRKRTGPLNSRTKFETEKQKLMIPLPIPHPVLICALIYNRDNEESVPLESRICQHIMADLERSRPANAPPTDITSMDTDALSIMTSQQVSHHNLHSVTLNLVSPNEVSVNVTSHGDTRALRGYGTLV
;
A
#
# COMPACT_ATOMS: atom_id res chain seq x y z
N MET A 1 -40.45 -49.91 60.21
CA MET A 1 -40.54 -51.29 59.68
C MET A 1 -39.75 -51.26 58.39
N LEU A 2 -38.42 -51.42 58.48
CA LEU A 2 -37.69 -52.71 58.37
C LEU A 2 -37.91 -53.31 56.97
N SER A 3 -36.88 -53.51 56.16
CA SER A 3 -35.61 -54.18 56.50
C SER A 3 -34.45 -53.53 55.73
N SER A 4 -33.46 -52.93 56.43
CA SER A 4 -32.10 -53.48 56.66
C SER A 4 -31.34 -53.77 55.35
N GLU A 5 -30.31 -52.99 55.06
CA GLU A 5 -28.88 -53.39 55.17
C GLU A 5 -28.39 -53.92 53.80
N GLU A 6 -27.23 -53.64 53.24
CA GLU A 6 -25.93 -53.02 53.61
C GLU A 6 -25.31 -52.65 52.23
N ALA A 7 -24.71 -51.48 52.00
CA ALA A 7 -23.46 -50.95 52.55
C ALA A 7 -22.18 -51.64 52.02
N ASP A 8 -21.23 -50.75 51.69
CA ASP A 8 -19.78 -50.91 51.76
C ASP A 8 -19.02 -51.41 50.51
N LEU A 9 -18.29 -50.52 49.82
CA LEU A 9 -17.02 -49.84 50.16
C LEU A 9 -15.81 -50.65 49.67
N SER A 10 -14.98 -49.97 48.88
CA SER A 10 -13.52 -49.82 49.06
C SER A 10 -12.66 -50.13 47.83
N ASN A 11 -11.71 -49.21 47.62
CA ASN A 11 -10.31 -49.38 47.23
C ASN A 11 -9.99 -50.01 45.85
N SER A 12 -9.34 -49.30 44.93
CA SER A 12 -7.97 -48.75 44.90
C SER A 12 -7.04 -49.63 44.05
N GLU A 13 -6.35 -48.97 43.13
CA GLU A 13 -5.03 -49.31 42.59
C GLU A 13 -4.84 -50.38 41.50
N ALA A 14 -4.01 -49.94 40.54
CA ALA A 14 -3.02 -50.66 39.76
C ALA A 14 -3.41 -51.43 38.49
N GLU A 15 -2.95 -50.86 37.38
CA GLU A 15 -2.13 -51.46 36.31
C GLU A 15 -2.45 -52.86 35.76
N GLY A 16 -2.48 -52.92 34.42
CA GLY A 16 -1.96 -54.07 33.70
C GLY A 16 -2.87 -54.63 32.61
N SER A 17 -2.52 -54.34 31.36
CA SER A 17 -2.61 -55.18 30.16
C SER A 17 -3.75 -56.22 30.03
N ALA A 18 -4.53 -56.14 28.95
CA ALA A 18 -4.67 -57.23 27.98
C ALA A 18 -5.72 -56.89 26.92
N ASP A 19 -5.30 -57.05 25.66
CA ASP A 19 -5.98 -57.76 24.59
C ASP A 19 -7.49 -57.61 24.38
N GLU A 20 -7.77 -57.07 23.18
CA GLU A 20 -8.87 -57.37 22.27
C GLU A 20 -9.74 -58.59 22.64
N ASN A 21 -10.96 -58.30 23.09
CA ASN A 21 -12.20 -58.87 22.53
C ASN A 21 -13.41 -58.26 23.23
N VAL A 22 -14.02 -57.24 22.62
CA VAL A 22 -15.40 -56.85 22.98
C VAL A 22 -16.20 -56.71 21.70
N GLN A 23 -17.03 -57.73 21.48
CA GLN A 23 -18.26 -57.65 20.71
C GLN A 23 -19.07 -56.46 21.23
N THR A 24 -19.08 -55.35 20.47
CA THR A 24 -20.01 -54.25 20.71
C THR A 24 -21.38 -54.65 20.19
N ALA A 25 -22.20 -55.15 21.11
CA ALA A 25 -23.64 -55.25 20.98
C ALA A 25 -24.21 -53.87 20.56
N GLY A 26 -24.88 -53.83 19.41
CA GLY A 26 -25.51 -52.62 18.89
C GLY A 26 -26.70 -52.17 19.74
N PRO A 27 -27.00 -50.86 19.81
CA PRO A 27 -28.21 -50.37 20.47
C PRO A 27 -29.45 -50.78 19.68
N GLN A 28 -30.47 -51.24 20.41
CA GLN A 28 -31.75 -51.70 19.90
C GLN A 28 -32.41 -50.68 18.96
N LEU A 29 -32.63 -51.09 17.70
CA LEU A 29 -33.43 -50.38 16.72
C LEU A 29 -34.85 -50.96 16.68
N TYR A 30 -35.83 -50.06 16.63
CA TYR A 30 -37.25 -50.26 16.36
C TYR A 30 -37.56 -51.37 15.32
N PRO A 31 -38.77 -51.99 15.37
CA PRO A 31 -39.16 -53.04 14.42
C PRO A 31 -39.20 -52.47 13.00
N GLY A 32 -38.20 -52.82 12.18
CA GLY A 32 -38.06 -52.32 10.81
C GLY A 32 -36.68 -51.78 10.41
N GLY A 33 -35.60 -52.13 11.11
CA GLY A 33 -34.22 -51.76 10.72
C GLY A 33 -33.81 -52.25 9.31
N PRO A 34 -32.70 -51.73 8.76
CA PRO A 34 -32.28 -52.04 7.39
C PRO A 34 -32.03 -53.55 7.21
N GLN A 35 -32.60 -54.13 6.16
CA GLN A 35 -32.52 -55.57 5.89
C GLN A 35 -31.38 -55.86 4.91
N LEU A 36 -30.53 -56.80 5.30
CA LEU A 36 -29.34 -57.24 4.57
C LEU A 36 -29.68 -58.49 3.74
N GLU A 37 -29.29 -58.53 2.48
CA GLU A 37 -29.35 -59.74 1.64
C GLU A 37 -27.94 -60.07 1.11
N PRO A 38 -27.47 -61.33 1.18
CA PRO A 38 -26.15 -61.70 0.71
C PRO A 38 -26.03 -61.54 -0.81
N LEU A 39 -24.89 -61.06 -1.29
CA LEU A 39 -24.65 -60.83 -2.71
C LEU A 39 -24.64 -62.14 -3.52
N LYS A 40 -25.40 -62.15 -4.63
CA LYS A 40 -25.45 -63.30 -5.56
C LYS A 40 -24.24 -63.26 -6.50
N ILE A 41 -23.22 -64.07 -6.19
CA ILE A 41 -21.99 -64.18 -6.99
C ILE A 41 -22.05 -65.43 -7.87
N ASP A 42 -22.19 -65.22 -9.17
CA ASP A 42 -22.14 -66.29 -10.18
C ASP A 42 -20.69 -66.51 -10.63
N VAL A 43 -20.17 -67.71 -10.34
CA VAL A 43 -18.81 -68.12 -10.72
C VAL A 43 -18.95 -69.26 -11.72
N LYS A 44 -18.37 -69.10 -12.93
CA LYS A 44 -18.30 -70.15 -13.94
C LYS A 44 -17.12 -71.08 -13.63
N TYR A 45 -17.38 -72.38 -13.50
CA TYR A 45 -16.37 -73.38 -13.15
C TYR A 45 -15.87 -74.21 -14.35
N GLU A 46 -16.36 -73.95 -15.56
CA GLU A 46 -16.05 -74.72 -16.76
C GLU A 46 -14.59 -74.55 -17.19
N GLY A 47 -13.86 -75.67 -17.33
CA GLY A 47 -12.47 -75.70 -17.82
C GLY A 47 -11.37 -75.47 -16.79
N LEU A 48 -11.70 -75.33 -15.50
CA LEU A 48 -10.71 -75.04 -14.43
C LEU A 48 -10.17 -76.32 -13.75
N PRO A 49 -8.87 -76.38 -13.40
CA PRO A 49 -8.27 -77.45 -12.60
C PRO A 49 -8.99 -77.66 -11.25
N PRO A 50 -9.09 -78.92 -10.75
CA PRO A 50 -9.87 -79.24 -9.55
C PRO A 50 -9.42 -78.50 -8.28
N ASP A 51 -8.12 -78.19 -8.15
CA ASP A 51 -7.55 -77.47 -7.01
C ASP A 51 -8.02 -76.01 -6.95
N ILE A 52 -8.12 -75.35 -8.11
CA ILE A 52 -8.60 -73.97 -8.24
C ILE A 52 -10.09 -73.89 -7.98
N VAL A 53 -10.86 -74.91 -8.41
CA VAL A 53 -12.30 -75.00 -8.13
C VAL A 53 -12.58 -75.10 -6.64
N LEU A 54 -11.74 -75.79 -5.86
CA LEU A 54 -11.89 -75.91 -4.40
C LEU A 54 -11.60 -74.57 -3.69
N ALA A 55 -10.54 -73.86 -4.08
CA ALA A 55 -10.23 -72.53 -3.56
C ALA A 55 -11.33 -71.49 -3.91
N LEU A 56 -11.83 -71.49 -5.16
CA LEU A 56 -12.92 -70.60 -5.58
C LEU A 56 -14.23 -70.88 -4.85
N ARG A 57 -14.49 -72.11 -4.41
CA ARG A 57 -15.66 -72.41 -3.54
C ARG A 57 -15.49 -71.82 -2.14
N GLN A 58 -14.30 -71.91 -1.56
CA GLN A 58 -14.01 -71.31 -0.24
C GLN A 58 -14.12 -69.78 -0.30
N VAL A 59 -13.58 -69.16 -1.35
CA VAL A 59 -13.71 -67.70 -1.57
C VAL A 59 -15.17 -67.32 -1.80
N LYS A 60 -15.95 -68.10 -2.56
CA LYS A 60 -17.39 -67.87 -2.74
C LYS A 60 -18.16 -68.00 -1.43
N GLN A 61 -17.77 -68.93 -0.55
CA GLN A 61 -18.38 -69.10 0.76
C GLN A 61 -18.04 -67.94 1.69
N ALA A 62 -16.78 -67.50 1.73
CA ALA A 62 -16.34 -66.32 2.47
C ALA A 62 -17.05 -65.04 1.98
N ALA A 63 -17.17 -64.88 0.66
CA ALA A 63 -17.87 -63.76 0.05
C ALA A 63 -19.36 -63.74 0.41
N LYS A 64 -20.03 -64.90 0.46
CA LYS A 64 -21.44 -64.99 0.92
C LYS A 64 -21.62 -64.62 2.39
N THR A 65 -20.61 -64.82 3.22
CA THR A 65 -20.65 -64.48 4.65
C THR A 65 -20.29 -63.03 4.93
N SER A 66 -19.44 -62.40 4.12
CA SER A 66 -18.93 -61.04 4.37
C SER A 66 -19.59 -59.96 3.51
N LEU A 67 -20.14 -60.30 2.34
CA LEU A 67 -20.65 -59.33 1.37
C LEU A 67 -22.18 -59.36 1.28
N PHE A 68 -22.78 -58.18 1.32
CA PHE A 68 -24.22 -57.99 1.31
C PHE A 68 -24.62 -56.78 0.44
N HIS A 69 -25.91 -56.68 0.13
CA HIS A 69 -26.53 -55.47 -0.38
C HIS A 69 -27.79 -55.15 0.44
N TRP A 70 -28.30 -53.92 0.32
CA TRP A 70 -29.49 -53.50 1.06
C TRP A 70 -30.75 -53.97 0.34
N LYS A 71 -31.48 -54.92 0.94
CA LYS A 71 -32.78 -55.39 0.42
C LYS A 71 -33.87 -54.33 0.63
N SER A 72 -33.88 -53.73 1.82
CA SER A 72 -34.73 -52.59 2.15
C SER A 72 -34.01 -51.69 3.15
N PHE A 73 -33.87 -50.41 2.82
CA PHE A 73 -33.24 -49.40 3.68
C PHE A 73 -34.26 -48.27 3.97
N PRO A 74 -35.05 -48.36 5.04
CA PRO A 74 -36.04 -47.34 5.36
C PRO A 74 -35.38 -46.09 5.93
N ILE A 75 -35.44 -44.98 5.20
CA ILE A 75 -34.87 -43.68 5.62
C ILE A 75 -35.90 -42.92 6.47
N GLN A 76 -35.82 -43.02 7.80
CA GLN A 76 -36.72 -42.30 8.72
C GLN A 76 -35.99 -41.11 9.35
N VAL A 77 -36.42 -39.89 9.00
CA VAL A 77 -35.84 -38.66 9.54
C VAL A 77 -36.15 -38.56 11.05
N PRO A 78 -35.23 -38.05 11.89
CA PRO A 78 -35.47 -37.90 13.32
C PRO A 78 -36.76 -37.13 13.64
N GLU A 79 -37.46 -37.55 14.71
CA GLU A 79 -38.69 -36.91 15.14
C GLU A 79 -38.44 -35.56 15.86
N PRO A 80 -39.39 -34.60 15.76
CA PRO A 80 -39.28 -33.31 16.43
C PRO A 80 -39.12 -33.46 17.95
N ILE A 81 -38.34 -32.58 18.58
CA ILE A 81 -38.08 -32.55 20.02
C ILE A 81 -39.42 -32.47 20.78
N SER A 82 -40.34 -31.67 20.26
CA SER A 82 -41.70 -31.46 20.78
C SER A 82 -42.54 -32.74 20.92
N ARG A 83 -42.27 -33.80 20.13
CA ARG A 83 -43.05 -35.06 20.17
C ARG A 83 -42.51 -36.04 21.21
N SER A 84 -41.21 -35.98 21.50
CA SER A 84 -40.54 -36.90 22.44
C SER A 84 -40.88 -36.66 23.92
N GLN A 85 -41.54 -35.54 24.24
CA GLN A 85 -41.88 -35.15 25.62
C GLN A 85 -43.38 -35.26 25.95
N SER A 86 -44.25 -35.61 24.99
CA SER A 86 -45.70 -35.61 25.17
C SER A 86 -46.26 -37.04 25.25
N GLU A 87 -46.65 -37.48 26.44
CA GLU A 87 -47.52 -38.65 26.65
C GLU A 87 -49.03 -38.29 26.58
N GLY A 88 -49.39 -37.10 26.05
CA GLY A 88 -50.76 -36.57 26.09
C GLY A 88 -51.40 -36.33 24.69
N PRO A 89 -52.73 -36.52 24.50
CA PRO A 89 -53.36 -36.47 23.17
C PRO A 89 -53.52 -35.08 22.52
N ARG A 90 -53.02 -33.98 23.13
CA ARG A 90 -53.39 -32.59 22.74
C ARG A 90 -52.26 -31.58 22.53
N SER A 91 -50.98 -31.94 22.64
CA SER A 91 -49.87 -30.97 22.48
C SER A 91 -48.91 -31.25 21.33
N SER A 92 -49.32 -32.03 20.33
CA SER A 92 -48.45 -32.42 19.20
C SER A 92 -48.58 -31.48 17.99
N GLN A 93 -48.41 -30.17 18.17
CA GLN A 93 -48.29 -29.24 17.05
C GLN A 93 -46.81 -28.89 16.85
N SER A 94 -46.26 -29.22 15.69
CA SER A 94 -44.91 -28.81 15.28
C SER A 94 -44.87 -27.29 15.14
N ILE A 95 -43.82 -26.65 15.66
CA ILE A 95 -43.59 -25.20 15.53
C ILE A 95 -43.52 -24.83 14.05
N ASN A 96 -44.45 -24.00 13.58
CA ASN A 96 -44.42 -23.44 12.22
C ASN A 96 -43.57 -22.16 12.23
N PRO A 97 -42.37 -22.11 11.61
CA PRO A 97 -41.47 -20.96 11.70
C PRO A 97 -42.07 -19.67 11.11
N ASN A 98 -43.10 -19.75 10.25
CA ASN A 98 -43.73 -18.60 9.61
C ASN A 98 -44.65 -17.81 10.55
N GLU A 99 -45.12 -18.41 11.63
CA GLU A 99 -46.05 -17.79 12.60
C GLU A 99 -45.34 -17.34 13.88
N LEU A 100 -44.02 -17.60 13.97
CA LEU A 100 -43.18 -17.30 15.13
C LEU A 100 -42.79 -15.82 15.22
N PHE A 101 -42.70 -15.13 14.08
CA PHE A 101 -42.30 -13.73 14.01
C PHE A 101 -43.21 -12.95 13.05
N VAL A 102 -44.05 -12.09 13.61
CA VAL A 102 -44.95 -11.20 12.86
C VAL A 102 -44.59 -9.74 13.17
N GLU A 103 -44.40 -8.97 12.10
CA GLU A 103 -44.04 -7.55 12.20
C GLU A 103 -45.23 -6.71 12.66
N PRO A 104 -45.06 -5.80 13.64
CA PRO A 104 -46.14 -4.89 14.04
C PRO A 104 -46.49 -3.91 12.91
N SER A 105 -47.77 -3.58 12.78
CA SER A 105 -48.21 -2.62 11.76
C SER A 105 -47.80 -1.19 12.13
N PHE A 106 -47.01 -0.57 11.24
CA PHE A 106 -46.64 0.85 11.31
C PHE A 106 -47.70 1.79 10.72
N GLU A 107 -48.78 1.25 10.15
CA GLU A 107 -49.87 2.00 9.53
C GLU A 107 -50.90 2.48 10.58
N GLU A 108 -50.47 3.38 11.47
CA GLU A 108 -51.33 3.94 12.53
C GLU A 108 -51.92 5.33 12.22
N LEU A 109 -51.44 5.98 11.16
CA LEU A 109 -51.71 7.40 10.91
C LEU A 109 -53.20 7.70 10.70
N ASP A 110 -53.94 6.82 10.03
CA ASP A 110 -55.38 6.97 9.83
C ASP A 110 -56.12 6.96 11.18
N ARG A 111 -55.66 6.15 12.15
CA ARG A 111 -56.25 6.10 13.50
C ARG A 111 -55.89 7.32 14.35
N ILE A 112 -54.67 7.85 14.18
CA ILE A 112 -54.22 9.05 14.88
C ILE A 112 -54.99 10.29 14.41
N ALA A 113 -55.13 10.43 13.09
CA ALA A 113 -55.68 11.61 12.46
C ALA A 113 -57.21 11.72 12.63
N LEU A 114 -57.94 10.60 12.75
CA LEU A 114 -59.39 10.57 12.87
C LEU A 114 -59.88 10.66 14.33
N ASP A 115 -60.97 11.40 14.54
CA ASP A 115 -61.73 11.45 15.80
C ASP A 115 -62.77 10.30 15.88
N SER A 116 -63.38 10.11 17.04
CA SER A 116 -64.47 9.15 17.31
C SER A 116 -65.66 9.22 16.33
N GLN A 117 -65.82 10.34 15.62
CA GLN A 117 -66.83 10.57 14.59
C GLN A 117 -66.32 10.40 13.15
N GLY A 118 -65.07 9.94 12.96
CA GLY A 118 -64.46 9.73 11.64
C GLY A 118 -64.02 11.01 10.91
N GLN A 119 -63.85 12.14 11.61
CA GLN A 119 -63.33 13.39 11.04
C GLN A 119 -61.90 13.69 11.51
N LEU A 120 -61.13 14.42 10.70
CA LEU A 120 -59.75 14.80 11.04
C LEU A 120 -59.70 15.73 12.28
N LYS A 121 -58.86 15.38 13.27
CA LYS A 121 -58.65 16.16 14.51
C LYS A 121 -58.06 17.54 14.22
N LYS A 122 -58.55 18.56 14.93
CA LYS A 122 -57.99 19.94 14.90
C LYS A 122 -56.68 20.02 15.68
N LEU A 123 -55.79 20.92 15.26
CA LEU A 123 -54.53 21.20 15.96
C LEU A 123 -54.78 21.81 17.35
N THR A 124 -53.97 21.40 18.32
CA THR A 124 -53.98 21.95 19.69
C THR A 124 -53.28 23.31 19.76
N PRO A 125 -53.59 24.16 20.77
CA PRO A 125 -52.94 25.47 20.90
C PRO A 125 -51.42 25.38 21.11
N SER A 126 -50.92 24.33 21.78
CA SER A 126 -49.48 24.08 21.94
C SER A 126 -48.81 23.76 20.60
N GLN A 127 -49.41 22.92 19.76
CA GLN A 127 -48.90 22.60 18.42
C GLN A 127 -48.86 23.83 17.51
N ILE A 128 -49.83 24.74 17.61
CA ILE A 128 -49.86 26.00 16.85
C ILE A 128 -48.70 26.92 17.25
N GLU A 129 -48.35 26.98 18.54
CA GLU A 129 -47.20 27.76 19.00
C GLU A 129 -45.87 27.12 18.55
N CYS A 130 -45.75 25.79 18.56
CA CYS A 130 -44.58 25.10 17.97
C CYS A 130 -44.43 25.41 16.47
N ILE A 131 -45.53 25.41 15.71
CA ILE A 131 -45.55 25.80 14.29
C ILE A 131 -45.08 27.25 14.11
N ARG A 132 -45.47 28.16 15.01
CA ARG A 132 -45.05 29.56 14.96
C ARG A 132 -43.55 29.74 15.17
N GLN A 133 -42.97 29.01 16.13
CA GLN A 133 -41.55 29.14 16.47
C GLN A 133 -40.66 28.43 15.44
N GLU A 134 -40.97 27.17 15.09
CA GLU A 134 -40.07 26.29 14.33
C GLU A 134 -40.64 25.79 12.99
N GLY A 135 -41.92 26.03 12.69
CA GLY A 135 -42.59 25.48 11.51
C GLY A 135 -42.87 23.98 11.59
N GLU A 136 -42.75 23.40 12.80
CA GLU A 136 -42.90 21.97 13.06
C GLU A 136 -43.85 21.74 14.24
N PHE A 137 -44.52 20.58 14.28
CA PHE A 137 -45.34 20.15 15.41
C PHE A 137 -45.23 18.65 15.65
N GLU A 138 -45.54 18.23 16.88
CA GLU A 138 -45.44 16.84 17.32
C GLU A 138 -46.82 16.26 17.66
N VAL A 139 -47.01 14.97 17.35
CA VAL A 139 -48.24 14.21 17.61
C VAL A 139 -47.87 12.87 18.24
N GLU A 140 -48.52 12.50 19.33
CA GLU A 140 -48.27 11.22 20.01
C GLU A 140 -48.71 10.01 19.17
N SER A 141 -47.92 8.93 19.22
CA SER A 141 -48.22 7.64 18.58
C SER A 141 -49.22 6.83 19.43
N VAL A 142 -50.07 6.04 18.76
CA VAL A 142 -51.11 5.20 19.41
C VAL A 142 -50.63 3.75 19.54
N ASN A 143 -49.99 3.21 18.50
CA ASN A 143 -49.41 1.87 18.51
C ASN A 143 -48.11 1.83 19.35
N PHE A 144 -47.40 2.95 19.50
CA PHE A 144 -46.11 3.01 20.20
C PHE A 144 -46.10 4.09 21.31
N PRO A 145 -46.52 3.76 22.54
CA PRO A 145 -46.64 4.73 23.63
C PRO A 145 -45.29 5.35 24.00
N GLY A 146 -45.26 6.68 24.17
CA GLY A 146 -44.05 7.46 24.48
C GLY A 146 -43.26 7.95 23.26
N GLN A 147 -43.66 7.57 22.04
CA GLN A 147 -43.07 8.10 20.80
C GLN A 147 -43.97 9.17 20.17
N VAL A 148 -43.36 10.11 19.45
CA VAL A 148 -44.05 11.20 18.74
C VAL A 148 -43.70 11.23 17.25
N HIS A 149 -44.70 11.50 16.42
CA HIS A 149 -44.53 11.87 15.02
C HIS A 149 -44.30 13.38 14.92
N ARG A 150 -43.15 13.78 14.35
CA ARG A 150 -42.82 15.17 14.07
C ARG A 150 -43.13 15.51 12.63
N TRP A 151 -44.00 16.48 12.44
CA TRP A 151 -44.45 16.98 11.15
C TRP A 151 -43.86 18.36 10.87
N ARG A 152 -43.37 18.55 9.64
CA ARG A 152 -42.86 19.82 9.14
C ARG A 152 -43.81 20.37 8.10
N LEU A 153 -44.17 21.64 8.26
CA LEU A 153 -44.93 22.34 7.25
C LEU A 153 -44.02 22.76 6.10
N CYS A 154 -44.60 22.79 4.90
CA CYS A 154 -43.94 23.30 3.72
C CYS A 154 -43.51 24.75 3.97
N SER A 155 -42.30 25.09 3.50
CA SER A 155 -41.76 26.44 3.59
C SER A 155 -42.62 27.46 2.84
N LEU A 156 -43.54 27.07 1.96
CA LEU A 156 -44.51 28.00 1.38
C LEU A 156 -45.59 28.40 2.41
N LEU A 157 -45.98 27.48 3.30
CA LEU A 157 -47.07 27.70 4.25
C LEU A 157 -46.58 28.44 5.50
N GLN A 158 -45.59 27.89 6.21
CA GLN A 158 -45.01 28.48 7.42
C GLN A 158 -43.57 27.98 7.57
N LYS A 159 -42.61 28.90 7.75
CA LYS A 159 -41.20 28.53 7.95
C LYS A 159 -40.82 28.51 9.43
N GLY A 160 -41.44 29.37 10.23
CA GLY A 160 -41.16 29.52 11.66
C GLY A 160 -40.19 30.67 11.94
N LYS A 161 -40.35 31.30 13.10
CA LYS A 161 -39.56 32.47 13.50
C LYS A 161 -38.06 32.16 13.63
N GLY A 162 -37.70 31.06 14.30
CA GLY A 162 -36.31 30.67 14.54
C GLY A 162 -35.54 30.44 13.24
N LYS A 163 -36.10 29.63 12.33
CA LYS A 163 -35.50 29.36 11.01
C LYS A 163 -35.47 30.57 10.07
N THR A 164 -36.42 31.50 10.24
CA THR A 164 -36.42 32.75 9.47
C THR A 164 -35.31 33.70 9.96
N GLU A 165 -35.08 33.74 11.27
CA GLU A 165 -33.93 34.44 11.86
C GLU A 165 -32.59 33.77 11.45
N GLU A 166 -32.54 32.44 11.41
CA GLU A 166 -31.37 31.72 10.94
C GLU A 166 -31.00 32.07 9.49
N SER A 167 -31.97 32.11 8.58
CA SER A 167 -31.74 32.54 7.19
C SER A 167 -31.35 34.01 7.07
N LEU A 168 -31.82 34.89 7.96
CA LEU A 168 -31.33 36.27 8.01
C LEU A 168 -29.86 36.30 8.43
N GLN A 169 -29.48 35.54 9.45
CA GLN A 169 -28.09 35.41 9.89
C GLN A 169 -27.19 34.83 8.80
N GLU A 170 -27.66 33.88 7.99
CA GLU A 170 -26.96 33.38 6.81
C GLU A 170 -26.76 34.47 5.74
N GLY A 171 -27.78 35.27 5.47
CA GLY A 171 -27.68 36.43 4.56
C GLY A 171 -26.70 37.50 5.05
N LEU A 172 -26.71 37.79 6.35
CA LEU A 172 -25.74 38.69 7.00
C LEU A 172 -24.32 38.12 6.94
N ALA A 173 -24.15 36.82 7.19
CA ALA A 173 -22.87 36.13 7.07
C ALA A 173 -22.35 36.19 5.63
N LEU A 174 -23.19 36.00 4.61
CA LEU A 174 -22.80 36.11 3.20
C LEU A 174 -22.38 37.55 2.84
N SER A 175 -23.12 38.56 3.30
CA SER A 175 -22.77 39.97 3.12
C SER A 175 -21.41 40.29 3.76
N LEU A 176 -21.18 39.86 5.01
CA LEU A 176 -19.90 40.04 5.70
C LEU A 176 -18.76 39.24 5.03
N CYS A 177 -19.05 38.06 4.48
CA CYS A 177 -18.07 37.25 3.75
C CYS A 177 -17.53 38.00 2.52
N LEU A 178 -18.40 38.69 1.78
CA LEU A 178 -18.01 39.49 0.62
C LEU A 178 -17.04 40.62 1.00
N ILE A 179 -17.21 41.22 2.18
CA ILE A 179 -16.35 42.32 2.65
C ILE A 179 -15.07 41.79 3.30
N ILE A 180 -15.19 40.93 4.31
CA ILE A 180 -14.06 40.54 5.16
C ILE A 180 -13.12 39.58 4.43
N ILE A 181 -13.65 38.66 3.62
CA ILE A 181 -12.84 37.64 2.94
C ILE A 181 -12.67 38.00 1.47
N SER A 182 -13.76 38.13 0.71
CA SER A 182 -13.65 38.28 -0.75
C SER A 182 -12.93 39.57 -1.13
N ALA A 183 -13.30 40.72 -0.55
CA ALA A 183 -12.62 41.98 -0.84
C ALA A 183 -11.16 41.96 -0.37
N LYS A 184 -10.88 41.52 0.87
CA LYS A 184 -9.50 41.34 1.39
C LYS A 184 -8.65 40.45 0.49
N ASN A 185 -9.19 39.33 0.01
CA ASN A 185 -8.50 38.40 -0.87
C ASN A 185 -8.13 39.04 -2.21
N ARG A 186 -8.93 39.97 -2.73
CA ARG A 186 -8.55 40.73 -3.94
C ARG A 186 -7.36 41.66 -3.72
N PHE A 187 -7.04 42.03 -2.49
CA PHE A 187 -5.86 42.82 -2.19
C PHE A 187 -4.62 41.96 -1.85
N VAL A 188 -4.77 40.96 -0.97
CA VAL A 188 -3.62 40.32 -0.29
C VAL A 188 -3.34 38.88 -0.75
N SER A 189 -4.32 38.15 -1.27
CA SER A 189 -4.16 36.71 -1.52
C SER A 189 -3.11 36.38 -2.58
N ASP A 190 -2.63 35.14 -2.64
CA ASP A 190 -1.64 34.74 -3.65
C ASP A 190 -2.25 34.50 -5.04
N ASN A 191 -3.58 34.32 -5.13
CA ASN A 191 -4.29 34.02 -6.36
C ASN A 191 -5.29 35.13 -6.70
N PHE A 192 -5.15 35.73 -7.89
CA PHE A 192 -6.02 36.82 -8.37
C PHE A 192 -6.18 37.97 -7.35
N SER A 193 -5.10 38.70 -7.14
CA SER A 193 -5.06 39.85 -6.24
C SER A 193 -4.13 40.96 -6.75
N VAL A 194 -4.21 42.12 -6.10
CA VAL A 194 -3.28 43.23 -6.33
C VAL A 194 -1.85 42.83 -5.98
N ARG A 195 -1.63 42.19 -4.83
CA ARG A 195 -0.30 41.71 -4.41
C ARG A 195 0.27 40.70 -5.41
N ALA A 196 -0.54 39.74 -5.84
CA ALA A 196 -0.15 38.74 -6.82
C ALA A 196 0.20 39.39 -8.17
N GLY A 197 -0.54 40.43 -8.58
CA GLY A 197 -0.25 41.18 -9.79
C GLY A 197 1.07 41.96 -9.72
N ILE A 198 1.37 42.60 -8.60
CA ILE A 198 2.67 43.26 -8.38
C ILE A 198 3.81 42.23 -8.41
N ARG A 199 3.60 41.06 -7.78
CA ARG A 199 4.58 39.97 -7.78
C ARG A 199 4.82 39.44 -9.20
N SER A 200 3.75 39.17 -9.96
CA SER A 200 3.85 38.68 -11.34
C SER A 200 4.45 39.72 -12.28
N LEU A 201 4.21 41.02 -12.04
CA LEU A 201 4.86 42.10 -12.77
C LEU A 201 6.37 42.10 -12.53
N LYS A 202 6.79 41.99 -11.26
CA LYS A 202 8.22 41.87 -10.91
C LYS A 202 8.84 40.62 -11.55
N GLU A 203 8.20 39.47 -11.43
CA GLU A 203 8.65 38.22 -12.07
C GLU A 203 8.75 38.36 -13.59
N GLY A 204 7.74 38.92 -14.25
CA GLY A 204 7.71 39.13 -15.69
C GLY A 204 8.80 40.09 -16.17
N LEU A 205 9.06 41.17 -15.42
CA LEU A 205 10.19 42.08 -15.71
C LEU A 205 11.54 41.37 -15.53
N CYS A 206 11.71 40.59 -14.47
CA CYS A 206 12.92 39.79 -14.26
C CYS A 206 13.11 38.75 -15.37
N GLN A 207 12.06 38.07 -15.81
CA GLN A 207 12.10 37.12 -16.92
C GLN A 207 12.42 37.79 -18.26
N LEU A 208 11.87 38.99 -18.52
CA LEU A 208 12.19 39.77 -19.71
C LEU A 208 13.66 40.21 -19.72
N LEU A 209 14.16 40.72 -18.58
CA LEU A 209 15.56 41.06 -18.39
C LEU A 209 16.46 39.83 -18.53
N ASP A 210 16.06 38.68 -17.98
CA ASP A 210 16.79 37.42 -18.13
C ASP A 210 16.82 36.96 -19.59
N ALA A 211 15.71 37.04 -20.32
CA ALA A 211 15.67 36.66 -21.73
C ALA A 211 16.60 37.53 -22.61
N LEU A 212 16.68 38.83 -22.32
CA LEU A 212 17.49 39.79 -23.10
C LEU A 212 18.97 39.81 -22.71
N ILE A 213 19.27 39.70 -21.41
CA ILE A 213 20.64 39.86 -20.87
C ILE A 213 21.18 38.50 -20.41
N GLY A 214 20.38 37.72 -19.68
CA GLY A 214 20.83 36.57 -18.90
C GLY A 214 21.21 37.01 -17.50
N LEU A 215 20.24 37.04 -16.60
CA LEU A 215 20.42 37.34 -15.18
C LEU A 215 21.12 36.16 -14.50
N PRO A 216 21.92 36.42 -13.44
CA PRO A 216 22.57 35.35 -12.71
C PRO A 216 21.52 34.46 -12.03
N SER A 217 21.54 33.18 -12.36
CA SER A 217 20.71 32.15 -11.72
C SER A 217 21.59 31.28 -10.85
N LEU A 218 21.36 31.41 -9.54
CA LEU A 218 22.09 30.80 -8.46
C LEU A 218 21.09 30.05 -7.57
N GLY A 219 21.43 28.83 -7.18
CA GLY A 219 20.59 28.01 -6.31
C GLY A 219 21.45 27.13 -5.42
N SER A 220 21.01 26.93 -4.18
CA SER A 220 21.59 25.94 -3.28
C SER A 220 20.91 24.59 -3.52
N LYS A 221 21.67 23.64 -4.08
CA LYS A 221 21.17 22.27 -4.34
C LYS A 221 21.30 21.43 -3.06
N GLY A 222 20.28 20.63 -2.79
CA GLY A 222 20.33 19.63 -1.71
C GLY A 222 20.47 20.21 -0.29
N ILE A 223 19.90 21.40 0.01
CA ILE A 223 19.98 22.00 1.35
C ILE A 223 19.52 21.01 2.43
N MET A 224 18.39 20.35 2.19
CA MET A 224 17.79 19.45 3.18
C MET A 224 18.57 18.15 3.35
N GLU A 225 19.20 17.65 2.28
CA GLU A 225 20.09 16.49 2.34
C GLU A 225 21.35 16.84 3.15
N ARG A 226 22.00 17.97 2.83
CA ARG A 226 23.15 18.47 3.59
C ARG A 226 22.80 18.75 5.05
N LEU A 227 21.62 19.30 5.33
CA LEU A 227 21.16 19.54 6.71
C LEU A 227 20.96 18.23 7.48
N GLN A 228 20.42 17.19 6.83
CA GLN A 228 20.26 15.87 7.43
C GLN A 228 21.60 15.17 7.67
N GLU A 229 22.55 15.28 6.73
CA GLU A 229 23.92 14.78 6.88
C GLU A 229 24.62 15.44 8.06
N GLU A 230 24.57 16.78 8.16
CA GLU A 230 25.16 17.51 9.28
C GLU A 230 24.46 17.23 10.62
N ARG A 231 23.13 17.04 10.63
CA ARG A 231 22.38 16.59 11.81
C ARG A 231 22.89 15.23 12.29
N ALA A 232 23.00 14.25 11.38
CA ALA A 232 23.45 12.91 11.71
C ALA A 232 24.90 12.91 12.23
N LYS A 233 25.80 13.69 11.62
CA LYS A 233 27.17 13.90 12.11
C LYS A 233 27.14 14.49 13.52
N TYR A 234 26.41 15.59 13.73
CA TYR A 234 26.34 16.29 15.02
C TYR A 234 25.94 15.39 16.18
N LEU A 235 25.03 14.44 15.98
CA LEU A 235 24.59 13.51 17.02
C LEU A 235 25.72 12.65 17.59
N VAL A 236 26.78 12.37 16.81
CA VAL A 236 27.83 11.41 17.18
C VAL A 236 29.23 12.03 17.37
N VAL A 237 29.43 13.31 17.04
CA VAL A 237 30.76 13.98 17.09
C VAL A 237 31.49 13.83 18.43
N GLU A 238 30.77 13.79 19.54
CA GLU A 238 31.34 13.72 20.89
C GLU A 238 31.56 12.30 21.41
N LEU A 239 31.23 11.27 20.63
CA LEU A 239 31.48 9.89 21.02
C LEU A 239 32.98 9.60 21.03
N LEU A 240 33.40 8.77 21.97
CA LEU A 240 34.77 8.28 22.15
C LEU A 240 34.77 6.76 21.92
N CYS A 241 35.85 6.22 21.37
CA CYS A 241 36.03 4.77 21.31
C CYS A 241 36.44 4.24 22.71
N GLN A 242 36.13 2.99 23.01
CA GLN A 242 36.59 2.35 24.24
C GLN A 242 38.07 1.97 24.06
N SER A 243 38.88 2.08 25.10
CA SER A 243 40.34 1.87 24.99
C SER A 243 40.75 0.45 24.53
N SER A 244 39.84 -0.53 24.59
CA SER A 244 40.05 -1.88 24.03
C SER A 244 39.93 -1.91 22.51
N ASP A 245 39.09 -1.04 21.94
CA ASP A 245 38.64 -1.08 20.55
C ASP A 245 39.34 0.01 19.71
N GLU A 246 40.23 0.80 20.31
CA GLU A 246 41.05 1.82 19.62
C GLU A 246 41.90 1.19 18.50
N CYS A 247 42.49 0.01 18.74
CA CYS A 247 43.24 -0.71 17.70
C CYS A 247 42.35 -1.19 16.55
N ASP A 248 41.11 -1.58 16.84
CA ASP A 248 40.13 -2.01 15.84
C ASP A 248 39.58 -0.82 15.04
N LEU A 249 39.40 0.33 15.70
CA LEU A 249 39.04 1.60 15.08
C LEU A 249 40.10 2.04 14.07
N ASP A 250 41.36 2.10 14.51
CA ASP A 250 42.49 2.48 13.67
C ASP A 250 42.67 1.47 12.53
N GLY A 251 42.60 0.17 12.84
CA GLY A 251 42.63 -0.91 11.86
C GLY A 251 41.53 -0.78 10.80
N LEU A 252 40.29 -0.46 11.20
CA LEU A 252 39.17 -0.23 10.28
C LEU A 252 39.35 1.01 9.41
N CYS A 253 39.82 2.12 10.00
CA CYS A 253 40.02 3.36 9.25
C CYS A 253 41.21 3.24 8.28
N HIS A 254 42.28 2.56 8.69
CA HIS A 254 43.38 2.19 7.80
C HIS A 254 42.92 1.22 6.71
N PHE A 255 42.09 0.22 7.03
CA PHE A 255 41.48 -0.65 6.03
C PHE A 255 40.62 0.15 5.03
N ILE A 256 39.80 1.09 5.48
CA ILE A 256 39.00 1.95 4.58
C ILE A 256 39.91 2.80 3.71
N LYS A 257 40.96 3.42 4.26
CA LYS A 257 41.95 4.18 3.50
C LYS A 257 42.65 3.29 2.48
N ASP A 258 43.10 2.10 2.87
CA ASP A 258 43.78 1.14 2.01
C ASP A 258 42.84 0.62 0.92
N GLN A 259 41.55 0.41 1.21
CA GLN A 259 40.53 0.05 0.24
C GLN A 259 40.19 1.20 -0.70
N VAL A 260 40.18 2.46 -0.23
CA VAL A 260 40.02 3.65 -1.07
C VAL A 260 41.21 3.73 -2.00
N VAL A 261 42.43 3.72 -1.46
CA VAL A 261 43.69 3.74 -2.22
C VAL A 261 43.80 2.53 -3.14
N ARG A 262 43.28 1.36 -2.77
CA ARG A 262 43.26 0.16 -3.62
C ARG A 262 42.22 0.28 -4.72
N ARG A 263 40.99 0.69 -4.43
CA ARG A 263 39.94 0.89 -5.46
C ARG A 263 40.29 2.03 -6.40
N GLU A 264 40.97 3.04 -5.89
CA GLU A 264 41.77 3.97 -6.68
C GLU A 264 42.76 3.12 -7.48
N LYS A 265 43.83 2.54 -6.94
CA LYS A 265 44.83 1.75 -7.72
C LYS A 265 44.26 0.73 -8.74
N GLU A 266 43.09 0.13 -8.48
CA GLU A 266 42.30 -0.77 -9.35
C GLU A 266 41.57 -0.03 -10.48
N LEU A 267 40.82 1.05 -10.20
CA LEU A 267 40.24 1.96 -11.21
C LEU A 267 41.29 2.51 -12.17
N GLU A 268 42.50 2.43 -11.68
CA GLU A 268 43.63 3.04 -12.24
C GLU A 268 44.67 2.03 -12.75
N GLY A 269 44.35 0.73 -12.73
CA GLY A 269 45.12 -0.29 -13.45
C GLY A 269 46.55 -0.56 -12.97
N LYS A 270 47.02 -0.10 -11.80
CA LYS A 270 48.34 -0.47 -11.25
C LYS A 270 48.20 -1.47 -10.10
N VAL A 271 47.72 -2.66 -10.43
CA VAL A 271 47.76 -3.78 -9.48
C VAL A 271 48.84 -4.74 -9.99
N ASN A 272 49.81 -5.10 -9.16
CA ASN A 272 50.77 -6.19 -9.42
C ASN A 272 50.10 -7.53 -9.07
N ASP A 273 50.39 -8.62 -9.81
CA ASP A 273 49.69 -9.93 -9.65
C ASP A 273 50.25 -10.69 -8.44
N ASP A 274 51.18 -10.04 -7.74
CA ASP A 274 51.67 -10.43 -6.45
C ASP A 274 50.54 -10.25 -5.43
N VAL A 275 49.87 -11.37 -5.14
CA VAL A 275 49.18 -11.78 -3.91
C VAL A 275 49.05 -10.70 -2.81
N ASP A 276 48.41 -9.57 -3.10
CA ASP A 276 47.85 -8.71 -2.07
C ASP A 276 46.58 -9.41 -1.58
N MET A 277 46.74 -10.42 -0.71
CA MET A 277 45.63 -10.97 0.06
C MET A 277 44.87 -9.78 0.65
N ILE A 278 43.59 -9.65 0.27
CA ILE A 278 42.70 -8.66 0.89
C ILE A 278 42.79 -8.92 2.40
N PRO A 279 43.34 -8.00 3.20
CA PRO A 279 43.34 -8.21 4.63
C PRO A 279 41.88 -8.41 5.04
N PRO A 280 41.57 -9.44 5.85
CA PRO A 280 40.20 -9.65 6.29
C PRO A 280 39.69 -8.36 6.93
N CYS A 281 38.46 -7.98 6.63
CA CYS A 281 37.89 -6.76 7.19
C CYS A 281 38.03 -6.81 8.71
N PRO A 282 38.68 -5.81 9.34
CA PRO A 282 38.79 -5.78 10.79
C PRO A 282 37.38 -5.68 11.41
N PRO A 283 37.22 -6.15 12.67
CA PRO A 283 35.95 -6.06 13.36
C PRO A 283 35.52 -4.59 13.48
N ILE A 284 34.24 -4.33 13.31
CA ILE A 284 33.69 -2.97 13.41
C ILE A 284 33.41 -2.70 14.90
N PRO A 285 33.96 -1.64 15.50
CA PRO A 285 33.57 -1.22 16.84
C PRO A 285 32.07 -0.86 16.90
N LEU A 286 31.35 -1.47 17.83
CA LEU A 286 29.90 -1.29 18.00
C LEU A 286 29.53 -0.61 19.32
N VAL A 287 30.49 -0.46 20.25
CA VAL A 287 30.29 0.16 21.56
C VAL A 287 31.15 1.42 21.65
N PHE A 288 30.54 2.52 22.05
CA PHE A 288 31.18 3.83 22.17
C PHE A 288 30.92 4.41 23.56
N ARG A 289 31.69 5.43 23.95
CA ARG A 289 31.50 6.15 25.22
C ARG A 289 31.11 7.59 24.99
N THR A 290 30.13 8.05 25.76
CA THR A 290 29.83 9.47 25.88
C THR A 290 30.91 10.18 26.70
N PRO A 291 31.05 11.52 26.58
CA PRO A 291 31.96 12.30 27.43
C PRO A 291 31.65 12.18 28.94
N LYS A 292 30.41 11.82 29.28
CA LYS A 292 29.97 11.57 30.67
C LYS A 292 30.31 10.17 31.17
N GLY A 293 30.99 9.35 30.37
CA GLY A 293 31.38 7.99 30.71
C GLY A 293 30.27 6.93 30.60
N SER A 294 29.11 7.26 30.01
CA SER A 294 28.07 6.26 29.72
C SER A 294 28.38 5.53 28.42
N ASP A 295 28.27 4.20 28.43
CA ASP A 295 28.44 3.36 27.25
C ASP A 295 27.20 3.46 26.33
N VAL A 296 27.45 3.52 25.03
CA VAL A 296 26.48 3.61 23.93
C VAL A 296 26.68 2.38 23.06
N ASP A 297 25.69 1.51 23.04
CA ASP A 297 25.77 0.22 22.37
C ASP A 297 24.91 0.25 21.10
N LEU A 298 25.56 0.05 19.96
CA LEU A 298 24.96 0.14 18.62
C LEU A 298 24.90 -1.23 17.93
N ARG A 299 24.96 -2.34 18.69
CA ARG A 299 24.87 -3.70 18.13
C ARG A 299 23.60 -3.95 17.29
N LEU A 300 22.48 -3.27 17.56
CA LEU A 300 21.25 -3.38 16.75
C LEU A 300 21.36 -2.80 15.33
N PHE A 301 22.43 -2.07 15.01
CA PHE A 301 22.66 -1.61 13.64
C PHE A 301 23.18 -2.73 12.73
N ASP A 302 23.61 -3.87 13.28
CA ASP A 302 23.94 -5.06 12.49
C ASP A 302 22.67 -5.68 11.89
N ARG A 303 22.58 -5.60 10.56
CA ARG A 303 21.47 -6.10 9.77
C ARG A 303 21.27 -7.61 9.89
N GLN A 304 22.34 -8.40 10.04
CA GLN A 304 22.22 -9.86 10.12
C GLN A 304 21.69 -10.29 11.49
N LEU A 305 22.23 -9.71 12.56
CA LEU A 305 21.74 -9.89 13.91
C LEU A 305 20.27 -9.51 14.03
N MET A 306 19.87 -8.35 13.52
CA MET A 306 18.47 -7.92 13.55
C MET A 306 17.52 -8.82 12.75
N ARG A 307 17.95 -9.39 11.61
CA ARG A 307 17.15 -10.36 10.86
C ARG A 307 16.88 -11.62 11.68
N ARG A 308 17.89 -12.17 12.35
CA ARG A 308 17.72 -13.35 13.22
C ARG A 308 16.79 -13.05 14.40
N LEU A 309 17.03 -11.93 15.09
CA LEU A 309 16.20 -11.51 16.22
C LEU A 309 14.75 -11.24 15.81
N SER A 310 14.51 -10.65 14.64
CA SER A 310 13.16 -10.34 14.16
C SER A 310 12.27 -11.59 14.03
N GLN A 311 12.82 -12.73 13.61
CA GLN A 311 12.07 -13.98 13.50
C GLN A 311 11.63 -14.49 14.89
N ILE A 312 12.52 -14.39 15.88
CA ILE A 312 12.23 -14.76 17.27
C ILE A 312 11.19 -13.81 17.88
N LEU A 313 11.32 -12.50 17.62
CA LEU A 313 10.41 -11.48 18.12
C LEU A 313 8.97 -11.68 17.61
N VAL A 314 8.76 -12.04 16.35
CA VAL A 314 7.41 -12.34 15.82
C VAL A 314 6.75 -13.46 16.62
N GLY A 315 7.47 -14.54 16.91
CA GLY A 315 6.96 -15.65 17.72
C GLY A 315 6.58 -15.24 19.15
N ILE A 316 7.39 -14.37 19.79
CA ILE A 316 7.08 -13.83 21.13
C ILE A 316 5.83 -12.94 21.08
N LEU A 317 5.73 -12.05 20.10
CA LEU A 317 4.60 -11.12 19.97
C LEU A 317 3.28 -11.86 19.72
N GLU A 318 3.27 -12.91 18.90
CA GLU A 318 2.08 -13.74 18.64
C GLU A 318 1.67 -14.61 19.82
N ARG A 319 2.64 -15.05 20.63
CA ARG A 319 2.37 -15.81 21.85
C ARG A 319 1.74 -14.94 22.92
N GLU A 320 2.31 -13.75 23.15
CA GLU A 320 1.90 -12.84 24.24
C GLU A 320 0.59 -12.09 23.96
N THR A 321 0.00 -12.20 22.77
CA THR A 321 -1.33 -11.63 22.47
C THR A 321 -2.49 -12.56 22.84
N LYS A 322 -2.24 -13.86 23.04
CA LYS A 322 -3.29 -14.88 23.20
C LYS A 322 -3.72 -15.08 24.68
N GLY A 323 -5.01 -15.32 24.89
CA GLY A 323 -5.55 -15.91 26.13
C GLY A 323 -5.89 -14.98 27.29
N TRP A 324 -5.21 -13.84 27.47
CA TRP A 324 -5.41 -12.98 28.67
C TRP A 324 -6.21 -11.70 28.44
N PHE A 325 -6.23 -11.20 27.20
CA PHE A 325 -6.75 -9.86 26.86
C PHE A 325 -8.21 -9.67 27.28
N LEU A 326 -9.07 -10.66 27.05
CA LEU A 326 -10.51 -10.57 27.35
C LEU A 326 -10.77 -10.37 28.86
N HIS A 327 -10.15 -11.20 29.70
CA HIS A 327 -10.33 -11.14 31.14
C HIS A 327 -9.78 -9.84 31.75
N PHE A 328 -8.59 -9.41 31.30
CA PHE A 328 -7.96 -8.18 31.78
C PHE A 328 -8.74 -6.93 31.39
N LYS A 329 -9.26 -6.90 30.14
CA LYS A 329 -10.14 -5.85 29.64
C LYS A 329 -11.37 -5.67 30.54
N GLU A 330 -12.02 -6.76 30.92
CA GLU A 330 -13.24 -6.73 31.74
C GLU A 330 -12.97 -6.25 33.17
N GLN A 331 -11.89 -6.72 33.79
CA GLN A 331 -11.50 -6.30 35.14
C GLN A 331 -11.24 -4.78 35.20
N HIS A 332 -10.51 -4.24 34.23
CA HIS A 332 -10.23 -2.81 34.16
C HIS A 332 -11.46 -1.98 33.78
N LEU A 333 -12.30 -2.50 32.89
CA LEU A 333 -13.56 -1.85 32.52
C LEU A 333 -14.50 -1.72 33.73
N ALA A 334 -14.60 -2.76 34.57
CA ALA A 334 -15.39 -2.71 35.81
C ALA A 334 -14.81 -1.66 36.77
N LYS A 335 -13.48 -1.69 36.98
CA LYS A 335 -12.78 -0.74 37.86
C LYS A 335 -12.98 0.72 37.46
N PHE A 336 -12.89 1.04 36.17
CA PHE A 336 -13.04 2.43 35.69
C PHE A 336 -14.50 2.88 35.64
N LYS A 337 -15.44 1.95 35.46
CA LYS A 337 -16.88 2.24 35.62
C LYS A 337 -17.24 2.57 37.07
N ASP A 338 -16.66 1.86 38.04
CA ASP A 338 -16.83 2.17 39.47
C ASP A 338 -16.27 3.56 39.84
N GLN A 339 -15.31 4.08 39.07
CA GLN A 339 -14.72 5.41 39.25
C GLN A 339 -15.51 6.55 38.56
N LEU A 340 -16.66 6.26 37.93
CA LEU A 340 -17.54 7.25 37.28
C LEU A 340 -16.84 8.10 36.20
N LEU A 341 -15.83 7.54 35.52
CA LEU A 341 -15.15 8.18 34.39
C LEU A 341 -16.08 8.27 33.17
N SER A 342 -15.79 9.20 32.25
CA SER A 342 -16.56 9.29 30.99
C SER A 342 -16.24 8.10 30.09
N ASP A 343 -17.18 7.65 29.26
CA ASP A 343 -16.99 6.48 28.39
C ASP A 343 -15.74 6.59 27.49
N ALA A 344 -15.41 7.80 27.04
CA ALA A 344 -14.21 8.07 26.23
C ALA A 344 -12.91 8.00 27.05
N ASP A 345 -12.95 8.48 28.30
CA ASP A 345 -11.82 8.38 29.22
C ASP A 345 -11.59 6.91 29.63
N ILE A 346 -12.68 6.16 29.86
CA ILE A 346 -12.61 4.71 30.13
C ILE A 346 -11.96 3.98 28.95
N GLU A 347 -12.34 4.29 27.72
CA GLU A 347 -11.73 3.68 26.53
C GLU A 347 -10.23 3.98 26.45
N LYS A 348 -9.85 5.24 26.62
CA LYS A 348 -8.46 5.67 26.58
C LYS A 348 -7.64 5.01 27.69
N GLU A 349 -8.10 5.09 28.93
CA GLU A 349 -7.40 4.53 30.08
C GLU A 349 -7.32 3.01 30.03
N THR A 350 -8.38 2.33 29.55
CA THR A 350 -8.34 0.88 29.41
C THR A 350 -7.42 0.44 28.28
N ASN A 351 -7.41 1.14 27.12
CA ASN A 351 -6.46 0.87 26.05
C ASN A 351 -5.01 1.10 26.50
N LEU A 352 -4.74 2.17 27.26
CA LEU A 352 -3.42 2.42 27.85
C LEU A 352 -3.02 1.31 28.83
N ALA A 353 -3.91 0.91 29.74
CA ALA A 353 -3.64 -0.17 30.69
C ALA A 353 -3.38 -1.52 30.00
N VAL A 354 -4.16 -1.84 28.97
CA VAL A 354 -3.99 -3.04 28.12
C VAL A 354 -2.63 -3.01 27.43
N MET A 355 -2.25 -1.89 26.82
CA MET A 355 -0.96 -1.75 26.15
C MET A 355 0.20 -1.84 27.15
N ASP A 356 0.09 -1.21 28.32
CA ASP A 356 1.11 -1.29 29.37
C ASP A 356 1.29 -2.72 29.91
N GLU A 357 0.19 -3.47 30.08
CA GLU A 357 0.23 -4.89 30.46
C GLU A 357 0.88 -5.74 29.38
N TYR A 358 0.48 -5.55 28.12
CA TYR A 358 1.07 -6.25 26.99
C TYR A 358 2.57 -5.99 26.87
N LEU A 359 2.99 -4.72 26.92
CA LEU A 359 4.39 -4.33 26.87
C LEU A 359 5.18 -4.93 28.03
N ARG A 360 4.61 -4.98 29.25
CA ARG A 360 5.26 -5.62 30.40
C ARG A 360 5.51 -7.10 30.16
N ARG A 361 4.53 -7.84 29.59
CA ARG A 361 4.65 -9.26 29.27
C ARG A 361 5.64 -9.53 28.14
N VAL A 362 5.59 -8.73 27.08
CA VAL A 362 6.53 -8.82 25.95
C VAL A 362 7.95 -8.52 26.42
N PHE A 363 8.18 -7.44 27.17
CA PHE A 363 9.51 -7.09 27.67
C PHE A 363 10.05 -8.15 28.64
N ARG A 364 9.20 -8.71 29.50
CA ARG A 364 9.59 -9.83 30.37
C ARG A 364 10.00 -11.06 29.55
N SER A 365 9.20 -11.42 28.56
CA SER A 365 9.47 -12.56 27.68
C SER A 365 10.76 -12.38 26.87
N ILE A 366 11.08 -11.16 26.43
CA ILE A 366 12.33 -10.85 25.74
C ILE A 366 13.54 -10.97 26.70
N LEU A 367 13.41 -10.53 27.95
CA LEU A 367 14.47 -10.62 28.94
C LEU A 367 14.73 -12.05 29.42
N GLU A 368 13.70 -12.90 29.45
CA GLU A 368 13.77 -14.29 29.91
C GLU A 368 14.14 -15.29 28.78
N ASN A 369 14.11 -14.88 27.51
CA ASN A 369 14.33 -15.79 26.38
C ASN A 369 15.84 -16.12 26.18
N PRO A 370 16.25 -17.41 26.25
CA PRO A 370 17.64 -17.81 26.10
C PRO A 370 18.20 -17.61 24.69
N ASP A 371 17.35 -17.70 23.65
CA ASP A 371 17.77 -17.57 22.25
C ASP A 371 18.20 -16.13 21.90
N ILE A 372 17.69 -15.16 22.66
CA ILE A 372 18.07 -13.74 22.55
C ILE A 372 19.35 -13.44 23.33
N ALA A 373 19.64 -14.21 24.39
CA ALA A 373 20.87 -14.09 25.17
C ALA A 373 22.07 -14.76 24.49
N ALA A 374 21.84 -15.80 23.69
CA ALA A 374 22.88 -16.57 23.00
C ALA A 374 23.85 -15.75 22.09
N PRO A 375 23.39 -14.72 21.33
CA PRO A 375 24.28 -13.94 20.46
C PRO A 375 25.15 -12.91 21.21
N GLY A 376 24.82 -12.55 22.46
CA GLY A 376 25.60 -11.58 23.24
C GLY A 376 24.92 -11.12 24.53
N GLU A 377 25.73 -10.87 25.56
CA GLU A 377 25.27 -10.39 26.85
C GLU A 377 24.60 -9.00 26.74
N GLY A 378 23.49 -8.80 27.46
CA GLY A 378 22.76 -7.53 27.50
C GLY A 378 21.87 -7.23 26.28
N LEU A 379 21.83 -8.09 25.26
CA LEU A 379 21.09 -7.84 24.02
C LEU A 379 19.57 -7.72 24.24
N GLY A 380 18.99 -8.54 25.13
CA GLY A 380 17.58 -8.46 25.50
C GLY A 380 17.22 -7.12 26.16
N LYS A 381 18.08 -6.61 27.06
CA LYS A 381 17.92 -5.29 27.69
C LYS A 381 17.94 -4.18 26.65
N LEU A 382 18.87 -4.28 25.70
CA LEU A 382 19.05 -3.28 24.66
C LEU A 382 17.88 -3.24 23.66
N LEU A 383 17.31 -4.39 23.28
CA LEU A 383 16.07 -4.48 22.50
C LEU A 383 14.89 -3.81 23.21
N VAL A 384 14.76 -4.06 24.51
CA VAL A 384 13.70 -3.47 25.34
C VAL A 384 13.89 -1.95 25.47
N GLU A 385 15.11 -1.46 25.68
CA GLU A 385 15.40 -0.02 25.73
C GLU A 385 15.13 0.68 24.40
N GLN A 386 15.50 0.07 23.27
CA GLN A 386 15.18 0.58 21.94
C GLN A 386 13.68 0.67 21.72
N ALA A 387 12.92 -0.40 22.00
CA ALA A 387 11.47 -0.39 21.83
C ALA A 387 10.79 0.63 22.76
N LYS A 388 11.23 0.72 24.03
CA LYS A 388 10.75 1.75 24.97
C LYS A 388 11.02 3.16 24.44
N SER A 389 12.20 3.41 23.87
CA SER A 389 12.51 4.73 23.31
C SER A 389 11.53 5.14 22.21
N VAL A 390 11.22 4.23 21.28
CA VAL A 390 10.29 4.48 20.16
C VAL A 390 8.88 4.70 20.67
N ILE A 391 8.43 3.90 21.64
CA ILE A 391 7.09 4.02 22.24
C ILE A 391 6.95 5.33 23.02
N LEU A 392 7.95 5.71 23.84
CA LEU A 392 7.90 6.93 24.63
C LEU A 392 8.00 8.20 23.77
N MET A 393 8.81 8.18 22.71
CA MET A 393 8.83 9.26 21.72
C MET A 393 7.48 9.37 20.99
N GLY A 394 6.85 8.24 20.65
CA GLY A 394 5.50 8.21 20.09
C GLY A 394 4.47 8.80 21.05
N ARG A 395 4.52 8.39 22.33
CA ARG A 395 3.64 8.91 23.38
C ARG A 395 3.80 10.42 23.60
N ALA A 396 5.02 10.95 23.54
CA ALA A 396 5.26 12.39 23.60
C ALA A 396 4.60 13.12 22.42
N MET A 397 4.67 12.55 21.21
CA MET A 397 3.98 13.12 20.05
C MET A 397 2.46 13.07 20.19
N ASP A 398 1.92 11.96 20.71
CA ASP A 398 0.48 11.80 20.96
C ASP A 398 -0.03 12.79 22.00
N ASN A 399 0.73 13.04 23.06
CA ASN A 399 0.38 14.01 24.10
C ASN A 399 0.35 15.45 23.55
N VAL A 400 1.33 15.84 22.73
CA VAL A 400 1.29 17.15 22.04
C VAL A 400 0.13 17.23 21.06
N HIS A 401 -0.20 16.13 20.37
CA HIS A 401 -1.34 16.06 19.46
C HIS A 401 -2.68 16.18 20.21
N GLU A 402 -2.80 15.56 21.38
CA GLU A 402 -3.97 15.71 22.25
C GLU A 402 -4.11 17.14 22.76
N MET A 403 -3.00 17.75 23.20
CA MET A 403 -2.98 19.16 23.59
C MET A 403 -3.41 20.08 22.44
N TRP A 404 -2.96 19.80 21.21
CA TRP A 404 -3.42 20.49 20.01
C TRP A 404 -4.92 20.32 19.79
N ASN A 405 -5.45 19.09 19.84
CA ASN A 405 -6.88 18.83 19.65
C ASN A 405 -7.74 19.56 20.70
N ARG A 406 -7.31 19.56 21.97
CA ARG A 406 -8.01 20.28 23.04
C ARG A 406 -8.02 21.79 22.79
N THR A 407 -6.85 22.38 22.55
CA THR A 407 -6.72 23.83 22.30
C THR A 407 -7.48 24.26 21.05
N TRP A 408 -7.49 23.44 20.00
CA TRP A 408 -8.28 23.64 18.80
C TRP A 408 -9.79 23.65 19.08
N LEU A 409 -10.30 22.62 19.76
CA LEU A 409 -11.73 22.52 20.11
C LEU A 409 -12.18 23.67 21.01
N GLU A 410 -11.37 24.04 22.00
CA GLU A 410 -11.61 25.20 22.86
C GLU A 410 -11.63 26.50 22.06
N LYS A 411 -10.67 26.68 21.14
CA LYS A 411 -10.61 27.86 20.27
C LYS A 411 -11.81 27.93 19.34
N GLU A 412 -12.21 26.83 18.73
CA GLU A 412 -13.38 26.74 17.87
C GLU A 412 -14.67 27.08 18.65
N LYS A 413 -14.86 26.48 19.83
CA LYS A 413 -15.99 26.79 20.72
C LYS A 413 -16.01 28.28 21.08
N ARG A 414 -14.86 28.83 21.49
CA ARG A 414 -14.73 30.25 21.85
C ARG A 414 -15.03 31.18 20.67
N LEU A 415 -14.63 30.82 19.45
CA LEU A 415 -14.95 31.58 18.24
C LEU A 415 -16.45 31.56 17.92
N LYS A 416 -17.12 30.39 18.06
CA LYS A 416 -18.57 30.26 17.86
C LYS A 416 -19.36 31.10 18.88
N ILE A 417 -18.94 31.09 20.15
CA ILE A 417 -19.59 31.86 21.22
C ILE A 417 -19.38 33.37 21.03
N ASN A 418 -18.15 33.80 20.77
CA ASN A 418 -17.83 35.23 20.66
C ASN A 418 -18.35 35.86 19.35
N HIS A 419 -18.45 35.08 18.27
CA HIS A 419 -18.84 35.57 16.95
C HIS A 419 -19.86 34.63 16.27
N PRO A 420 -21.15 34.67 16.67
CA PRO A 420 -22.17 33.75 16.16
C PRO A 420 -22.45 33.94 14.66
N ILE A 421 -22.33 35.16 14.12
CA ILE A 421 -22.57 35.44 12.70
C ILE A 421 -21.33 35.12 11.85
N LEU A 422 -20.13 35.53 12.30
CA LEU A 422 -18.89 35.29 11.54
C LEU A 422 -18.50 33.81 11.53
N SER A 423 -18.79 33.07 12.59
CA SER A 423 -18.49 31.63 12.68
C SER A 423 -19.29 30.79 11.67
N LYS A 424 -20.42 31.29 11.16
CA LYS A 424 -21.14 30.67 10.03
C LYS A 424 -20.39 30.78 8.70
N ILE A 425 -19.41 31.68 8.60
CA ILE A 425 -18.61 31.85 7.39
C ILE A 425 -17.42 30.87 7.45
N PRO A 426 -17.41 29.79 6.64
CA PRO A 426 -16.41 28.74 6.77
C PRO A 426 -15.00 29.26 6.51
N ALA A 427 -14.81 30.10 5.49
CA ALA A 427 -13.49 30.64 5.13
C ALA A 427 -12.91 31.59 6.20
N TRP A 428 -13.74 32.31 6.96
CA TRP A 428 -13.25 33.15 8.07
C TRP A 428 -12.83 32.27 9.24
N MET A 429 -13.64 31.26 9.55
CA MET A 429 -13.36 30.30 10.61
C MET A 429 -12.06 29.54 10.33
N GLU A 430 -11.87 29.06 9.10
CA GLU A 430 -10.63 28.44 8.63
C GLU A 430 -9.43 29.37 8.74
N GLU A 431 -9.52 30.64 8.30
CA GLU A 431 -8.41 31.59 8.43
C GLU A 431 -8.00 31.80 9.89
N ARG A 432 -8.97 31.91 10.81
CA ARG A 432 -8.70 32.12 12.24
C ARG A 432 -8.12 30.89 12.91
N LEU A 433 -8.58 29.72 12.52
CA LEU A 433 -8.03 28.47 13.01
C LEU A 433 -6.63 28.19 12.45
N LEU A 434 -6.35 28.53 11.19
CA LEU A 434 -4.99 28.46 10.62
C LEU A 434 -4.01 29.43 11.31
N GLN A 435 -4.47 30.63 11.69
CA GLN A 435 -3.66 31.55 12.50
C GLN A 435 -3.36 30.97 13.88
N ALA A 436 -4.36 30.39 14.55
CA ALA A 436 -4.17 29.72 15.82
C ALA A 436 -3.23 28.52 15.70
N GLU A 437 -3.26 27.80 14.58
CA GLU A 437 -2.30 26.73 14.28
C GLU A 437 -0.87 27.25 14.15
N ALA A 438 -0.67 28.35 13.42
CA ALA A 438 0.65 28.97 13.28
C ALA A 438 1.19 29.47 14.63
N GLU A 439 0.35 30.09 15.45
CA GLU A 439 0.69 30.52 16.81
C GLU A 439 1.05 29.33 17.71
N PHE A 440 0.25 28.25 17.67
CA PHE A 440 0.50 27.04 18.45
C PHE A 440 1.83 26.39 18.07
N VAL A 441 2.10 26.23 16.77
CA VAL A 441 3.35 25.64 16.26
C VAL A 441 4.56 26.47 16.67
N ALA A 442 4.45 27.80 16.63
CA ALA A 442 5.52 28.69 17.05
C ALA A 442 5.82 28.58 18.56
N GLN A 443 4.78 28.43 19.39
CA GLN A 443 4.94 28.27 20.85
C GLN A 443 5.42 26.87 21.25
N HIS A 444 4.98 25.83 20.55
CA HIS A 444 5.19 24.42 20.93
C HIS A 444 6.15 23.67 20.01
N GLN A 445 7.01 24.38 19.27
CA GLN A 445 7.93 23.80 18.29
C GLN A 445 8.79 22.65 18.85
N TRP A 446 9.17 22.74 20.13
CA TRP A 446 10.07 21.80 20.82
C TRP A 446 9.39 20.93 21.86
N SER A 447 8.08 21.10 22.07
CA SER A 447 7.33 20.44 23.14
C SER A 447 7.44 18.92 23.09
N ALA A 448 7.36 18.33 21.88
CA ALA A 448 7.49 16.88 21.70
C ALA A 448 8.89 16.36 22.09
N HIS A 449 9.95 17.11 21.80
CA HIS A 449 11.31 16.74 22.22
C HIS A 449 11.50 16.90 23.73
N GLU A 450 10.97 17.96 24.32
CA GLU A 450 11.06 18.23 25.77
C GLU A 450 10.28 17.18 26.58
N GLU A 451 9.11 16.77 26.10
CA GLU A 451 8.30 15.72 26.68
C GLU A 451 8.92 14.32 26.47
N ALA A 452 9.49 14.04 25.29
CA ALA A 452 10.25 12.81 25.09
C ALA A 452 11.46 12.72 26.04
N LEU A 453 12.14 13.85 26.31
CA LEU A 453 13.24 13.91 27.27
C LEU A 453 12.78 13.67 28.71
N SER A 454 11.63 14.19 29.14
CA SER A 454 11.11 13.90 30.48
C SER A 454 10.73 12.43 30.62
N LEU A 455 9.99 11.88 29.66
CA LEU A 455 9.59 10.47 29.67
C LEU A 455 10.79 9.51 29.64
N CYS A 456 11.81 9.80 28.82
CA CYS A 456 13.02 8.98 28.78
C CYS A 456 13.84 9.08 30.08
N ARG A 457 13.77 10.21 30.79
CA ARG A 457 14.44 10.42 32.08
C ARG A 457 13.79 9.58 33.17
N ASP A 458 12.47 9.56 33.20
CA ASP A 458 11.70 8.77 34.17
C ASP A 458 11.94 7.25 34.01
N HIS A 459 12.19 6.80 32.77
CA HIS A 459 12.49 5.42 32.44
C HIS A 459 13.99 5.06 32.39
N ASN A 460 14.89 5.97 32.76
CA ASN A 460 16.35 5.79 32.80
C ASN A 460 16.99 5.34 31.47
N LEU A 461 16.49 5.83 30.32
CA LEU A 461 17.02 5.49 29.00
C LEU A 461 18.23 6.37 28.63
N ASN A 462 19.38 6.10 29.23
CA ASN A 462 20.59 6.94 29.13
C ASN A 462 21.06 7.18 27.68
N GLN A 463 21.09 6.14 26.84
CA GLN A 463 21.51 6.25 25.44
C GLN A 463 20.56 7.14 24.62
N THR A 464 19.25 6.94 24.76
CA THR A 464 18.23 7.76 24.09
C THR A 464 18.26 9.20 24.58
N LEU A 465 18.42 9.43 25.89
CA LEU A 465 18.53 10.76 26.48
C LEU A 465 19.70 11.55 25.91
N TYR A 466 20.85 10.89 25.74
CA TYR A 466 22.02 11.51 25.10
C TYR A 466 21.66 11.98 23.69
N PHE A 467 21.16 11.11 22.82
CA PHE A 467 20.84 11.47 21.44
C PHE A 467 19.70 12.49 21.33
N LEU A 468 18.62 12.36 22.11
CA LEU A 468 17.51 13.33 22.12
C LEU A 468 17.98 14.71 22.58
N SER A 469 18.84 14.79 23.59
CA SER A 469 19.35 16.06 24.10
C SER A 469 20.21 16.77 23.05
N ARG A 470 21.08 16.03 22.35
CA ARG A 470 21.88 16.56 21.24
C ARG A 470 21.04 16.97 20.05
N ASP A 471 20.02 16.17 19.72
CA ASP A 471 19.09 16.49 18.63
C ASP A 471 18.37 17.81 18.91
N LEU A 472 17.87 18.01 20.13
CA LEU A 472 17.24 19.26 20.53
C LEU A 472 18.21 20.45 20.45
N ILE A 473 19.46 20.29 20.91
CA ILE A 473 20.48 21.35 20.83
C ILE A 473 20.78 21.69 19.36
N PHE A 474 20.97 20.69 18.51
CA PHE A 474 21.19 20.90 17.08
C PHE A 474 20.06 21.73 16.47
N MET A 475 18.81 21.35 16.74
CA MET A 475 17.65 22.01 16.13
C MET A 475 17.42 23.43 16.68
N LYS A 476 17.73 23.70 17.95
CA LYS A 476 17.61 25.04 18.56
C LYS A 476 18.75 25.98 18.15
N GLU A 477 19.99 25.51 18.15
CA GLU A 477 21.18 26.37 18.05
C GLU A 477 21.87 26.26 16.69
N ARG A 478 22.06 25.05 16.15
CA ARG A 478 22.91 24.80 14.97
C ARG A 478 22.14 24.88 13.64
N GLU A 479 20.95 24.26 13.57
CA GLU A 479 20.07 24.24 12.39
C GLU A 479 19.82 25.63 11.81
N PRO A 480 19.42 26.67 12.58
CA PRO A 480 19.13 27.99 12.00
C PRO A 480 20.38 28.70 11.48
N VAL A 481 21.55 28.44 12.06
CA VAL A 481 22.83 29.01 11.60
C VAL A 481 23.27 28.31 10.32
N LEU A 482 23.27 26.97 10.34
CA LEU A 482 23.65 26.15 9.20
C LEU A 482 22.73 26.37 7.99
N MET A 483 21.42 26.55 8.22
CA MET A 483 20.48 26.92 7.17
C MET A 483 20.84 28.26 6.50
N LYS A 484 21.28 29.26 7.29
CA LYS A 484 21.75 30.54 6.74
C LYS A 484 23.06 30.35 5.95
N GLU A 485 24.01 29.57 6.48
CA GLU A 485 25.27 29.27 5.80
C GLU A 485 25.06 28.52 4.48
N LEU A 486 24.24 27.48 4.48
CA LEU A 486 23.89 26.69 3.28
C LEU A 486 23.11 27.51 2.25
N GLN A 487 22.28 28.47 2.68
CA GLN A 487 21.61 29.41 1.77
C GLN A 487 22.58 30.44 1.17
N CYS A 488 23.67 30.78 1.88
CA CYS A 488 24.74 31.62 1.35
C CYS A 488 25.65 30.89 0.35
N LEU A 489 25.80 29.56 0.47
CA LEU A 489 26.55 28.72 -0.47
C LEU A 489 25.76 28.49 -1.77
N GLN A 490 25.78 29.50 -2.63
CA GLN A 490 25.07 29.46 -3.91
C GLN A 490 25.95 28.92 -5.04
N GLU A 491 25.45 27.89 -5.72
CA GLU A 491 26.07 27.29 -6.91
C GLU A 491 25.33 27.74 -8.18
N PRO A 492 25.99 27.80 -9.36
CA PRO A 492 25.29 28.07 -10.61
C PRO A 492 24.25 26.98 -10.87
N THR A 493 23.02 27.39 -11.17
CA THR A 493 21.93 26.45 -11.45
C THR A 493 22.28 25.52 -12.61
N ARG A 494 22.91 26.06 -13.67
CA ARG A 494 23.33 25.30 -14.86
C ARG A 494 24.73 25.70 -15.37
N THR A 495 25.47 24.71 -15.86
CA THR A 495 26.76 24.87 -16.56
C THR A 495 26.65 24.35 -18.00
N TYR A 496 27.20 25.10 -18.95
CA TYR A 496 27.18 24.79 -20.38
C TYR A 496 28.59 24.44 -20.86
N ARG A 497 28.69 23.48 -21.78
CA ARG A 497 29.96 23.03 -22.36
C ARG A 497 29.92 23.18 -23.88
N TRP A 498 30.93 23.85 -24.44
CA TRP A 498 31.07 24.13 -25.87
C TRP A 498 32.31 23.41 -26.41
N TYR A 499 32.15 22.63 -27.47
CA TYR A 499 33.19 21.75 -28.00
C TYR A 499 33.68 22.18 -29.38
N SER A 500 34.97 22.50 -29.47
CA SER A 500 35.63 22.85 -30.74
C SER A 500 36.67 21.80 -31.12
N HIS A 501 36.66 21.31 -32.36
CA HIS A 501 37.61 20.29 -32.81
C HIS A 501 39.06 20.81 -32.83
N ILE A 502 40.00 19.97 -32.40
CA ILE A 502 41.44 20.20 -32.57
C ILE A 502 41.85 19.66 -33.95
N TRP A 503 42.31 20.53 -34.85
CA TRP A 503 42.50 20.20 -36.26
C TRP A 503 43.66 19.23 -36.53
N ASP A 504 44.75 19.40 -35.79
CA ASP A 504 45.97 18.58 -35.93
C ASP A 504 45.91 17.38 -34.98
N PRO A 505 45.91 16.13 -35.48
CA PRO A 505 45.95 14.94 -34.65
C PRO A 505 47.14 14.88 -33.69
N LYS A 506 48.27 15.53 -34.04
CA LYS A 506 49.43 15.64 -33.15
C LYS A 506 49.19 16.52 -31.93
N LYS A 507 48.14 17.34 -31.92
CA LYS A 507 47.78 18.21 -30.79
C LYS A 507 46.59 17.68 -29.99
N TRP A 508 46.08 16.49 -30.32
CA TRP A 508 45.07 15.84 -29.50
C TRP A 508 45.64 15.57 -28.10
N VAL A 509 44.79 15.56 -27.07
CA VAL A 509 45.27 15.33 -25.70
C VAL A 509 44.98 13.88 -25.36
N ILE A 510 46.02 13.12 -25.02
CA ILE A 510 45.88 11.73 -24.60
C ILE A 510 45.98 11.71 -23.08
N HIS A 511 44.87 11.40 -22.44
CA HIS A 511 44.78 11.19 -21.01
C HIS A 511 45.07 9.73 -20.74
N CYS A 512 46.14 9.45 -20.02
CA CYS A 512 46.41 8.14 -19.47
C CYS A 512 45.79 8.08 -18.09
N LEU A 513 44.75 7.26 -17.94
CA LEU A 513 44.19 6.92 -16.65
C LEU A 513 44.91 5.67 -16.16
N TYR A 514 45.87 5.91 -15.28
CA TYR A 514 46.73 4.91 -14.69
C TYR A 514 47.18 5.37 -13.30
N GLN A 515 46.97 4.62 -12.26
CA GLN A 515 46.79 5.17 -10.90
C GLN A 515 45.94 6.47 -10.74
N GLY A 516 44.94 6.77 -11.61
CA GLY A 516 43.73 7.63 -11.41
C GLY A 516 43.92 9.09 -11.17
N GLN A 517 45.15 9.41 -10.84
CA GLN A 517 46.05 10.11 -11.72
C GLN A 517 45.67 9.93 -13.21
N CYS A 518 45.01 10.97 -13.69
CA CYS A 518 44.81 11.24 -15.09
C CYS A 518 45.99 12.11 -15.54
N GLU A 519 46.97 11.51 -16.21
CA GLU A 519 48.15 12.22 -16.72
C GLU A 519 48.05 12.47 -18.22
N VAL A 520 48.49 13.65 -18.66
CA VAL A 520 48.55 13.98 -20.09
C VAL A 520 49.87 13.46 -20.67
N ILE A 521 49.78 12.49 -21.57
CA ILE A 521 50.93 11.87 -22.25
C ILE A 521 51.17 12.54 -23.61
N PRO A 522 52.44 12.71 -24.05
CA PRO A 522 52.76 13.21 -25.38
C PRO A 522 52.13 12.34 -26.48
N THR A 523 51.54 13.00 -27.45
CA THR A 523 50.93 12.40 -28.64
C THR A 523 51.96 11.81 -29.59
N VAL A 524 51.99 10.48 -29.69
CA VAL A 524 52.80 9.75 -30.67
C VAL A 524 51.89 9.21 -31.77
N VAL A 525 52.08 9.67 -33.01
CA VAL A 525 51.35 9.17 -34.18
C VAL A 525 52.17 8.07 -34.86
N SER A 526 51.59 6.88 -34.99
CA SER A 526 52.17 5.73 -35.68
C SER A 526 51.59 5.58 -37.08
N ASN A 527 52.41 5.22 -38.07
CA ASN A 527 51.95 4.91 -39.43
C ASN A 527 51.45 3.47 -39.59
N GLN A 528 51.55 2.64 -38.54
CA GLN A 528 51.14 1.23 -38.59
C GLN A 528 49.71 1.07 -38.07
N THR A 529 48.89 0.28 -38.79
CA THR A 529 47.51 -0.01 -38.41
C THR A 529 47.47 -0.84 -37.12
N ALA A 530 46.50 -0.53 -36.25
CA ALA A 530 46.34 -1.29 -35.01
C ALA A 530 45.96 -2.75 -35.33
N PRO A 531 46.58 -3.75 -34.68
CA PRO A 531 46.13 -5.13 -34.79
C PRO A 531 44.71 -5.29 -34.20
N MET A 532 43.92 -6.22 -34.75
CA MET A 532 42.56 -6.51 -34.27
C MET A 532 42.57 -6.74 -32.76
N THR A 533 41.87 -5.87 -32.03
CA THR A 533 41.68 -5.94 -30.58
C THR A 533 41.01 -7.26 -30.22
N ARG A 534 41.65 -8.08 -29.38
CA ARG A 534 40.96 -9.18 -28.68
C ARG A 534 40.03 -8.60 -27.62
N PRO A 535 38.90 -9.26 -27.29
CA PRO A 535 38.10 -8.86 -26.14
C PRO A 535 38.94 -8.91 -24.86
N ARG A 536 38.81 -7.86 -24.05
CA ARG A 536 39.60 -7.56 -22.84
C ARG A 536 39.64 -8.74 -21.87
N SER A 537 40.81 -9.01 -21.27
CA SER A 537 40.96 -10.05 -20.25
C SER A 537 41.63 -9.60 -18.94
N ALA A 538 42.02 -8.33 -18.74
CA ALA A 538 42.61 -7.90 -17.47
C ALA A 538 42.31 -6.43 -17.12
N LEU A 539 41.99 -6.16 -15.85
CA LEU A 539 41.70 -4.85 -15.26
C LEU A 539 42.96 -4.00 -14.96
N ARG A 540 44.12 -4.32 -15.56
CA ARG A 540 45.46 -3.85 -15.12
C ARG A 540 46.27 -3.11 -16.18
N GLU A 541 45.64 -2.71 -17.28
CA GLU A 541 46.30 -1.95 -18.34
C GLU A 541 45.90 -0.46 -18.24
N PRO A 542 46.84 0.49 -18.45
CA PRO A 542 46.53 1.93 -18.47
C PRO A 542 45.43 2.22 -19.47
N THR A 543 44.36 2.87 -19.03
CA THR A 543 43.25 3.20 -19.92
C THR A 543 43.52 4.55 -20.56
N TYR A 544 43.76 4.55 -21.86
CA TYR A 544 43.99 5.79 -22.59
C TYR A 544 42.66 6.37 -23.08
N PHE A 545 42.46 7.66 -22.87
CA PHE A 545 41.33 8.43 -23.35
C PHE A 545 41.83 9.53 -24.27
N LEU A 546 41.13 9.71 -25.39
CA LEU A 546 41.51 10.67 -26.41
C LEU A 546 40.57 11.85 -26.39
N GLU A 547 41.07 13.02 -26.03
CA GLU A 547 40.35 14.29 -26.12
C GLU A 547 40.65 14.96 -27.47
N LYS A 548 39.70 14.84 -28.40
CA LYS A 548 39.75 15.45 -29.75
C LYS A 548 39.19 16.89 -29.78
N PHE A 549 38.63 17.35 -28.68
CA PHE A 549 37.89 18.60 -28.58
C PHE A 549 38.50 19.52 -27.53
N ARG A 550 38.61 20.81 -27.84
CA ARG A 550 38.83 21.83 -26.82
C ARG A 550 37.48 22.21 -26.21
N THR A 551 37.31 21.89 -24.93
CA THR A 551 36.10 22.19 -24.16
C THR A 551 36.19 23.59 -23.55
N ARG A 552 35.16 24.41 -23.72
CA ARG A 552 34.98 25.68 -23.00
C ARG A 552 33.71 25.63 -22.17
N THR A 553 33.75 26.14 -20.95
CA THR A 553 32.61 26.10 -20.03
C THR A 553 32.10 27.50 -19.71
N THR A 554 30.78 27.69 -19.79
CA THR A 554 30.09 28.88 -19.28
C THR A 554 29.09 28.45 -18.21
N SER A 555 28.67 29.38 -17.34
CA SER A 555 27.69 29.07 -16.28
C SER A 555 26.68 30.19 -16.13
N SER A 556 25.52 29.88 -15.56
CA SER A 556 24.47 30.86 -15.25
C SER A 556 24.84 31.79 -14.09
N ARG A 557 26.05 31.71 -13.53
CA ARG A 557 26.52 32.54 -12.41
C ARG A 557 26.70 34.01 -12.78
N TRP A 558 27.07 34.28 -14.04
CA TRP A 558 27.47 35.62 -14.47
C TRP A 558 26.34 36.32 -15.20
N LEU A 559 26.25 37.64 -15.02
CA LEU A 559 25.44 38.47 -15.90
C LEU A 559 25.92 38.33 -17.35
N PHE A 560 25.03 38.43 -18.34
CA PHE A 560 25.36 38.23 -19.76
C PHE A 560 25.70 36.79 -20.16
N TRP A 561 25.38 35.79 -19.32
CA TRP A 561 25.69 34.39 -19.64
C TRP A 561 25.04 33.91 -20.96
N ARG A 562 23.86 34.44 -21.34
CA ARG A 562 23.21 34.14 -22.63
C ARG A 562 24.01 34.67 -23.83
N TRP A 563 24.60 35.85 -23.70
CA TRP A 563 25.48 36.43 -24.73
C TRP A 563 26.84 35.75 -24.79
N LEU A 564 27.40 35.37 -23.64
CA LEU A 564 28.60 34.54 -23.59
C LEU A 564 28.34 33.18 -24.26
N ASN A 565 27.18 32.57 -24.02
CA ASN A 565 26.75 31.35 -24.72
C ASN A 565 26.65 31.58 -26.23
N PHE A 566 26.08 32.70 -26.68
CA PHE A 566 26.03 33.09 -28.09
C PHE A 566 27.44 33.19 -28.71
N ILE A 567 28.36 33.91 -28.06
CA ILE A 567 29.74 34.09 -28.53
C ILE A 567 30.50 32.75 -28.58
N HIS A 568 30.38 31.94 -27.52
CA HIS A 568 31.02 30.63 -27.46
C HIS A 568 30.43 29.65 -28.47
N CYS A 569 29.12 29.68 -28.69
CA CYS A 569 28.44 28.90 -29.72
C CYS A 569 28.94 29.31 -31.11
N PHE A 570 28.95 30.61 -31.43
CA PHE A 570 29.46 31.15 -32.70
C PHE A 570 30.92 30.73 -32.93
N TYR A 571 31.78 30.90 -31.93
CA TYR A 571 33.19 30.49 -32.03
C TYR A 571 33.33 28.97 -32.25
N SER A 572 32.61 28.16 -31.46
CA SER A 572 32.68 26.71 -31.52
C SER A 572 32.19 26.19 -32.87
N TRP A 573 31.03 26.65 -33.33
CA TRP A 573 30.42 26.23 -34.59
C TRP A 573 31.25 26.71 -35.78
N THR A 574 31.73 27.95 -35.78
CA THR A 574 32.58 28.46 -36.87
C THR A 574 33.88 27.66 -37.00
N ASN A 575 34.55 27.35 -35.88
CA ASN A 575 35.75 26.50 -35.91
C ASN A 575 35.46 25.07 -36.36
N ASN A 576 34.31 24.51 -35.99
CA ASN A 576 33.87 23.20 -36.46
C ASN A 576 33.51 23.23 -37.95
N ALA A 577 32.94 24.32 -38.46
CA ALA A 577 32.68 24.52 -39.88
C ALA A 577 33.97 24.63 -40.67
N PHE A 578 34.95 25.40 -40.18
CA PHE A 578 36.28 25.48 -40.77
C PHE A 578 36.97 24.11 -40.80
N TYR A 579 36.87 23.34 -39.73
CA TYR A 579 37.40 21.97 -39.70
C TYR A 579 36.69 21.07 -40.73
N PHE A 580 35.35 21.06 -40.74
CA PHE A 580 34.60 20.16 -41.61
C PHE A 580 34.68 20.54 -43.10
N PHE A 581 34.37 21.79 -43.45
CA PHE A 581 34.36 22.25 -44.84
C PHE A 581 35.76 22.62 -45.36
N GLY A 582 36.66 23.05 -44.49
CA GLY A 582 38.01 23.49 -44.89
C GLY A 582 39.02 22.35 -44.92
N TYR A 583 38.91 21.38 -43.99
CA TYR A 583 39.86 20.29 -43.86
C TYR A 583 39.25 18.92 -44.24
N VAL A 584 38.12 18.53 -43.64
CA VAL A 584 37.57 17.18 -43.83
C VAL A 584 37.10 16.92 -45.26
N ILE A 585 36.28 17.81 -45.83
CA ILE A 585 35.75 17.62 -47.19
C ILE A 585 36.85 17.72 -48.27
N PRO A 586 37.72 18.74 -48.29
CA PRO A 586 38.68 18.91 -49.38
C PRO A 586 39.84 17.91 -49.35
N TRP A 587 40.15 17.33 -48.18
CA TRP A 587 41.32 16.48 -47.99
C TRP A 587 40.97 15.06 -47.56
N THR A 588 40.18 14.87 -46.50
CA THR A 588 40.00 13.54 -45.89
C THR A 588 38.73 12.78 -46.32
N SER A 589 37.90 13.38 -47.19
CA SER A 589 36.67 12.80 -47.75
C SER A 589 36.95 11.80 -48.89
N PRO A 590 36.02 10.86 -49.19
CA PRO A 590 36.13 10.01 -50.39
C PRO A 590 36.02 10.78 -51.72
N ILE A 591 35.49 12.00 -51.72
CA ILE A 591 35.34 12.87 -52.91
C ILE A 591 36.23 14.11 -52.71
N SER A 592 37.48 13.88 -52.32
CA SER A 592 38.46 14.90 -51.99
C SER A 592 39.54 15.05 -53.06
N LEU A 593 40.32 16.14 -53.01
CA LEU A 593 41.51 16.30 -53.86
C LEU A 593 42.54 15.20 -53.60
N GLN A 594 42.67 14.77 -52.34
CA GLN A 594 43.56 13.68 -51.95
C GLN A 594 43.11 12.36 -52.56
N ALA A 595 41.82 12.04 -52.58
CA ALA A 595 41.27 10.83 -53.21
C ALA A 595 41.45 10.80 -54.74
N LEU A 596 41.56 11.97 -55.36
CA LEU A 596 41.85 12.08 -56.79
C LEU A 596 43.33 11.84 -57.12
N ILE A 597 44.24 12.40 -56.32
CA ILE A 597 45.68 12.42 -56.62
C ILE A 597 46.40 11.17 -56.08
N SER A 598 45.95 10.61 -54.96
CA SER A 598 46.66 9.50 -54.31
C SER A 598 46.48 8.17 -55.05
N ALA A 599 47.59 7.44 -55.23
CA ALA A 599 47.59 6.16 -55.92
C ALA A 599 47.00 5.03 -55.07
N GLU A 600 47.22 5.08 -53.76
CA GLU A 600 46.83 4.07 -52.77
C GLU A 600 45.72 4.58 -51.86
N PRO A 601 44.80 3.70 -51.40
CA PRO A 601 43.77 4.09 -50.44
C PRO A 601 44.41 4.65 -49.16
N PHE A 602 43.85 5.73 -48.64
CA PHE A 602 44.35 6.40 -47.44
C PHE A 602 43.34 6.27 -46.29
N MET A 603 43.79 6.39 -45.04
CA MET A 603 42.93 6.36 -43.86
C MET A 603 42.72 7.79 -43.36
N ALA A 604 41.46 8.16 -43.13
CA ALA A 604 41.09 9.54 -42.79
C ALA A 604 41.19 9.85 -41.30
N ASP A 605 40.97 8.85 -40.45
CA ASP A 605 40.90 9.00 -38.99
C ASP A 605 41.96 8.16 -38.27
N TYR A 606 42.25 8.58 -37.04
CA TYR A 606 43.14 7.87 -36.13
C TYR A 606 42.35 7.37 -34.92
N GLU A 607 42.65 6.13 -34.56
CA GLU A 607 42.20 5.46 -33.34
C GLU A 607 43.35 5.36 -32.34
N LEU A 608 42.99 5.37 -31.06
CA LEU A 608 43.95 5.20 -29.98
C LEU A 608 44.21 3.70 -29.78
N SER A 609 45.48 3.30 -29.82
CA SER A 609 45.86 1.92 -29.49
C SER A 609 45.67 1.67 -27.98
N GLN A 610 44.66 0.86 -27.63
CA GLN A 610 44.32 0.61 -26.22
C GLN A 610 45.18 -0.46 -25.55
N ALA A 611 45.74 -1.42 -26.30
CA ALA A 611 46.78 -2.35 -25.83
C ALA A 611 47.30 -3.18 -27.02
N SER A 612 48.61 -3.34 -27.15
CA SER A 612 49.20 -4.29 -28.09
C SER A 612 50.46 -4.88 -27.45
N SER A 613 50.45 -6.18 -27.17
CA SER A 613 51.61 -6.94 -26.66
C SER A 613 52.72 -7.14 -27.71
N SER A 614 52.72 -6.36 -28.79
CA SER A 614 53.74 -6.43 -29.83
C SER A 614 54.89 -5.49 -29.48
N LEU A 615 56.09 -6.08 -29.34
CA LEU A 615 57.37 -5.48 -28.91
C LEU A 615 57.86 -4.27 -29.75
N LYS A 616 57.05 -3.73 -30.67
CA LYS A 616 57.37 -2.64 -31.60
C LYS A 616 56.45 -1.41 -31.53
N MET A 617 55.37 -1.41 -30.75
CA MET A 617 54.46 -0.26 -30.67
C MET A 617 54.40 0.33 -29.25
N VAL A 618 54.48 1.65 -29.15
CA VAL A 618 54.39 2.38 -27.88
C VAL A 618 52.92 2.49 -27.46
N ASN A 619 52.60 2.08 -26.23
CA ASN A 619 51.26 2.15 -25.64
C ASN A 619 50.72 3.59 -25.66
N GLY A 620 49.44 3.79 -26.00
CA GLY A 620 48.85 5.12 -26.11
C GLY A 620 49.21 5.88 -27.40
N SER A 621 49.76 5.21 -28.42
CA SER A 621 50.00 5.81 -29.75
C SER A 621 48.72 5.87 -30.59
N LEU A 622 48.61 6.92 -31.42
CA LEU A 622 47.54 7.11 -32.40
C LEU A 622 47.87 6.31 -33.66
N CYS A 623 47.04 5.31 -33.98
CA CYS A 623 47.16 4.46 -35.15
C CYS A 623 46.09 4.83 -36.18
N PRO A 624 46.36 4.74 -37.49
CA PRO A 624 45.35 4.95 -38.51
C PRO A 624 44.25 3.89 -38.40
N GLN A 625 43.01 4.35 -38.42
CA GLN A 625 41.82 3.54 -38.21
C GLN A 625 41.44 2.79 -39.49
N PRO A 626 41.45 1.45 -39.51
CA PRO A 626 41.20 0.68 -40.73
C PRO A 626 39.76 0.84 -41.26
N SER A 627 38.78 1.09 -40.39
CA SER A 627 37.40 1.38 -40.79
C SER A 627 37.22 2.74 -41.48
N SER A 628 38.20 3.65 -41.37
CA SER A 628 38.18 4.97 -42.01
C SER A 628 38.82 5.01 -43.41
N THR A 629 39.09 3.84 -44.00
CA THR A 629 39.75 3.71 -45.30
C THR A 629 38.93 4.35 -46.42
N ARG A 630 39.52 5.31 -47.12
CA ARG A 630 38.95 5.98 -48.29
C ARG A 630 39.61 5.45 -49.56
N GLN A 631 38.76 5.10 -50.53
CA GLN A 631 39.22 4.62 -51.83
C GLN A 631 39.53 5.81 -52.74
N THR A 632 40.67 5.76 -53.41
CA THR A 632 41.10 6.70 -54.45
C THR A 632 40.59 6.31 -55.83
N LEU A 633 40.65 7.22 -56.80
CA LEU A 633 40.29 6.93 -58.21
C LEU A 633 41.02 5.67 -58.72
N GLN A 634 42.33 5.58 -58.50
CA GLN A 634 43.13 4.45 -58.96
C GLN A 634 42.80 3.14 -58.21
N SER A 635 42.50 3.21 -56.92
CA SER A 635 42.05 2.05 -56.16
C SER A 635 40.65 1.58 -56.57
N GLN A 636 39.72 2.51 -56.86
CA GLN A 636 38.38 2.22 -57.37
C GLN A 636 38.43 1.57 -58.75
N LEU A 637 39.29 2.05 -59.64
CA LEU A 637 39.54 1.41 -60.93
C LEU A 637 40.10 -0.01 -60.76
N ARG A 638 41.08 -0.20 -59.85
CA ARG A 638 41.61 -1.53 -59.55
C ARG A 638 40.55 -2.46 -58.96
N LEU A 639 39.67 -1.96 -58.09
CA LEU A 639 38.56 -2.71 -57.52
C LEU A 639 37.50 -3.08 -58.56
N LEU A 640 37.16 -2.16 -59.46
CA LEU A 640 36.26 -2.40 -60.60
C LEU A 640 36.79 -3.53 -61.47
N TRP A 641 38.07 -3.48 -61.84
CA TRP A 641 38.72 -4.51 -62.66
C TRP A 641 38.84 -5.86 -61.93
N LYS A 642 39.10 -5.85 -60.61
CA LYS A 642 39.04 -7.06 -59.78
C LYS A 642 37.62 -7.65 -59.73
N HIS A 643 36.60 -6.82 -59.55
CA HIS A 643 35.20 -7.26 -59.55
C HIS A 643 34.79 -7.86 -60.91
N VAL A 644 35.15 -7.21 -62.02
CA VAL A 644 34.95 -7.72 -63.39
C VAL A 644 35.63 -9.09 -63.57
N SER A 645 36.85 -9.25 -63.03
CA SER A 645 37.57 -10.53 -63.07
C SER A 645 36.91 -11.62 -62.20
N HIS A 646 36.37 -11.23 -61.05
CA HIS A 646 35.69 -12.11 -60.10
C HIS A 646 34.32 -12.57 -60.62
N GLU A 647 33.50 -11.67 -61.16
CA GLU A 647 32.20 -12.06 -61.76
C GLU A 647 32.39 -13.01 -62.95
N ARG A 648 33.47 -12.83 -63.72
CA ARG A 648 33.82 -13.77 -64.79
C ARG A 648 34.18 -15.15 -64.24
N THR A 649 35.02 -15.21 -63.20
CA THR A 649 35.44 -16.48 -62.61
C THR A 649 34.28 -17.17 -61.89
N SER A 650 33.42 -16.41 -61.20
CA SER A 650 32.18 -16.89 -60.59
C SER A 650 31.16 -17.41 -61.61
N PHE A 651 31.00 -16.73 -62.76
CA PHE A 651 30.17 -17.24 -63.85
C PHE A 651 30.75 -18.53 -64.44
N LYS A 652 32.08 -18.63 -64.55
CA LYS A 652 32.76 -19.84 -65.03
C LYS A 652 32.67 -21.01 -64.03
N SER A 653 32.55 -20.74 -62.73
CA SER A 653 32.47 -21.77 -61.69
C SER A 653 31.05 -22.26 -61.40
N LYS A 654 30.00 -21.59 -61.90
CA LYS A 654 28.62 -22.07 -61.77
C LYS A 654 28.34 -23.20 -62.78
N PRO A 655 27.86 -24.39 -62.36
CA PRO A 655 27.51 -25.47 -63.27
C PRO A 655 26.33 -25.08 -64.19
N SER A 656 26.37 -25.52 -65.45
CA SER A 656 25.49 -25.07 -66.53
C SER A 656 24.03 -25.51 -66.33
N MET A 657 23.12 -24.56 -66.11
CA MET A 657 21.67 -24.78 -66.12
C MET A 657 20.91 -23.82 -67.08
N ALA A 658 21.56 -23.32 -68.14
CA ALA A 658 20.93 -22.40 -69.10
C ALA A 658 20.70 -23.07 -70.47
N PHE A 659 19.50 -22.86 -71.02
CA PHE A 659 18.94 -23.50 -72.22
C PHE A 659 19.54 -23.02 -73.57
N LEU A 660 20.30 -21.92 -73.60
CA LEU A 660 21.09 -21.50 -74.78
C LEU A 660 22.55 -21.93 -74.62
N GLY A 661 23.13 -22.49 -75.66
CA GLY A 661 24.48 -23.10 -75.67
C GLY A 661 25.59 -22.22 -75.08
N ASN A 662 26.49 -22.89 -74.35
CA ASN A 662 27.55 -22.32 -73.51
C ASN A 662 28.52 -21.35 -74.23
N GLU A 663 28.59 -21.34 -75.56
CA GLU A 663 29.50 -20.48 -76.32
C GLU A 663 28.99 -19.03 -76.42
N ILE A 664 27.70 -18.83 -76.71
CA ILE A 664 27.13 -17.49 -76.92
C ILE A 664 26.99 -16.72 -75.60
N SER A 665 26.57 -17.41 -74.52
CA SER A 665 26.49 -16.82 -73.18
C SER A 665 27.86 -16.36 -72.66
N ARG A 666 28.94 -17.07 -73.03
CA ARG A 666 30.32 -16.71 -72.66
C ARG A 666 30.79 -15.44 -73.36
N HIS A 667 30.48 -15.27 -74.65
CA HIS A 667 30.81 -14.06 -75.39
C HIS A 667 29.97 -12.86 -74.93
N ALA A 668 28.67 -13.04 -74.68
CA ALA A 668 27.80 -11.99 -74.14
C ALA A 668 28.25 -11.54 -72.74
N ASN A 669 28.61 -12.48 -71.87
CA ASN A 669 29.13 -12.16 -70.53
C ASN A 669 30.54 -11.51 -70.59
N TRP A 670 31.37 -11.86 -71.58
CA TRP A 670 32.64 -11.17 -71.83
C TRP A 670 32.41 -9.71 -72.24
N SER A 671 31.54 -9.46 -73.22
CA SER A 671 31.22 -8.11 -73.69
C SER A 671 30.57 -7.27 -72.58
N TRP A 672 29.61 -7.84 -71.85
CA TRP A 672 28.94 -7.17 -70.73
C TRP A 672 29.92 -6.79 -69.61
N ASN A 673 30.83 -7.69 -69.21
CA ASN A 673 31.73 -7.42 -68.09
C ASN A 673 32.97 -6.59 -68.48
N TYR A 674 33.61 -6.83 -69.63
CA TYR A 674 34.83 -6.10 -70.02
C TYR A 674 34.53 -4.79 -70.75
N VAL A 675 33.57 -4.77 -71.68
CA VAL A 675 33.28 -3.59 -72.51
C VAL A 675 32.30 -2.65 -71.78
N LEU A 676 31.16 -3.19 -71.31
CA LEU A 676 30.15 -2.37 -70.66
C LEU A 676 30.54 -2.02 -69.21
N LYS A 677 30.69 -3.01 -68.32
CA LYS A 677 31.03 -2.74 -66.91
C LYS A 677 32.46 -2.22 -66.72
N GLY A 678 33.45 -2.84 -67.35
CA GLY A 678 34.86 -2.45 -67.24
C GLY A 678 35.19 -1.19 -68.02
N GLY A 679 34.95 -1.19 -69.34
CA GLY A 679 35.25 -0.09 -70.26
C GLY A 679 34.45 1.17 -69.98
N LEU A 680 33.12 1.13 -70.09
CA LEU A 680 32.28 2.30 -69.79
C LEU A 680 32.34 2.69 -68.32
N GLY A 681 32.45 1.74 -67.39
CA GLY A 681 32.61 2.04 -65.96
C GLY A 681 33.93 2.77 -65.65
N SER A 682 35.04 2.36 -66.27
CA SER A 682 36.33 3.07 -66.15
C SER A 682 36.27 4.46 -66.78
N LEU A 683 35.64 4.58 -67.96
CA LEU A 683 35.43 5.87 -68.62
C LEU A 683 34.59 6.83 -67.75
N PHE A 684 33.51 6.31 -67.16
CA PHE A 684 32.64 7.06 -66.26
C PHE A 684 33.39 7.53 -65.01
N LEU A 685 34.14 6.64 -64.36
CA LEU A 685 34.95 7.00 -63.19
C LEU A 685 36.02 8.04 -63.54
N CYS A 686 36.73 7.90 -64.65
CA CYS A 686 37.77 8.85 -65.06
C CYS A 686 37.24 10.24 -65.45
N ILE A 687 35.96 10.37 -65.83
CA ILE A 687 35.37 11.66 -66.21
C ILE A 687 34.62 12.30 -65.03
N PHE A 688 33.71 11.56 -64.39
CA PHE A 688 32.80 12.12 -63.39
C PHE A 688 33.45 12.24 -62.01
N PHE A 689 34.34 11.32 -61.62
CA PHE A 689 35.01 11.37 -60.32
C PHE A 689 35.91 12.62 -60.16
N PRO A 690 36.82 12.98 -61.09
CA PRO A 690 37.60 14.22 -60.96
C PRO A 690 36.73 15.47 -60.97
N LEU A 691 35.70 15.52 -61.83
CA LEU A 691 34.78 16.64 -61.90
C LEU A 691 34.04 16.84 -60.57
N THR A 692 33.52 15.76 -59.99
CA THR A 692 32.84 15.81 -58.68
C THR A 692 33.78 16.16 -57.54
N CYS A 693 35.00 15.63 -57.52
CA CYS A 693 36.02 16.02 -56.53
C CYS A 693 36.33 17.52 -56.60
N LEU A 694 36.58 18.06 -57.79
CA LEU A 694 36.87 19.48 -57.97
C LEU A 694 35.69 20.37 -57.59
N LEU A 695 34.47 20.03 -58.04
CA LEU A 695 33.27 20.81 -57.72
C LEU A 695 32.96 20.80 -56.22
N VAL A 696 33.01 19.64 -55.57
CA VAL A 696 32.74 19.50 -54.13
C VAL A 696 33.82 20.22 -53.31
N CYS A 697 35.09 20.10 -53.68
CA CYS A 697 36.17 20.80 -52.98
C CYS A 697 36.07 22.32 -53.15
N CYS A 698 35.79 22.82 -54.36
CA CYS A 698 35.57 24.25 -54.61
C CYS A 698 34.37 24.77 -53.83
N ALA A 699 33.23 24.08 -53.87
CA ALA A 699 32.04 24.47 -53.12
C ALA A 699 32.30 24.47 -51.60
N SER A 700 33.03 23.47 -51.09
CA SER A 700 33.37 23.37 -49.67
C SER A 700 34.31 24.48 -49.21
N LEU A 701 35.32 24.83 -50.01
CA LEU A 701 36.22 25.94 -49.71
C LEU A 701 35.49 27.30 -49.76
N LEU A 702 34.56 27.49 -50.70
CA LEU A 702 33.70 28.68 -50.72
C LEU A 702 32.83 28.77 -49.47
N LEU A 703 32.23 27.67 -49.03
CA LEU A 703 31.47 27.61 -47.77
C LEU A 703 32.34 27.86 -46.54
N THR A 704 33.61 27.46 -46.59
CA THR A 704 34.60 27.71 -45.53
C THR A 704 34.93 29.19 -45.43
N ILE A 705 35.23 29.85 -46.56
CA ILE A 705 35.51 31.30 -46.57
C ILE A 705 34.28 32.09 -46.10
N ALA A 706 33.08 31.65 -46.49
CA ALA A 706 31.83 32.26 -46.06
C ALA A 706 31.40 31.89 -44.63
N ALA A 707 32.05 30.91 -43.98
CA ALA A 707 31.69 30.37 -42.66
C ALA A 707 31.40 31.42 -41.59
N PRO A 708 32.24 32.44 -41.34
CA PRO A 708 31.97 33.42 -40.29
C PRO A 708 30.68 34.23 -40.55
N ILE A 709 30.28 34.41 -41.81
CA ILE A 709 29.09 35.19 -42.17
C ILE A 709 27.83 34.35 -41.99
N TRP A 710 27.75 33.17 -42.60
CA TRP A 710 26.53 32.36 -42.51
C TRP A 710 26.37 31.70 -41.14
N MET A 711 27.45 31.35 -40.43
CA MET A 711 27.37 30.86 -39.05
C MET A 711 26.86 31.93 -38.09
N LEU A 712 27.20 33.21 -38.31
CA LEU A 712 26.67 34.31 -37.51
C LEU A 712 25.15 34.41 -37.67
N VAL A 713 24.66 34.32 -38.91
CA VAL A 713 23.21 34.32 -39.21
C VAL A 713 22.51 33.12 -38.57
N LEU A 714 23.08 31.92 -38.67
CA LEU A 714 22.49 30.71 -38.07
C LEU A 714 22.46 30.77 -36.53
N VAL A 715 23.57 31.17 -35.89
CA VAL A 715 23.64 31.25 -34.43
C VAL A 715 22.76 32.38 -33.91
N LEU A 716 22.66 33.50 -34.64
CA LEU A 716 21.71 34.58 -34.32
C LEU A 716 20.26 34.10 -34.46
N GLY A 717 19.94 33.40 -35.54
CA GLY A 717 18.63 32.79 -35.73
C GLY A 717 18.28 31.79 -34.62
N PHE A 718 19.25 30.99 -34.18
CA PHE A 718 19.09 30.06 -33.06
C PHE A 718 18.92 30.77 -31.72
N HIS A 719 19.66 31.86 -31.49
CA HIS A 719 19.51 32.69 -30.29
C HIS A 719 18.14 33.37 -30.24
N LEU A 720 17.69 33.93 -31.37
CA LEU A 720 16.34 34.49 -31.52
C LEU A 720 15.27 33.41 -31.35
N PHE A 721 15.46 32.20 -31.89
CA PHE A 721 14.57 31.06 -31.67
C PHE A 721 14.45 30.72 -30.18
N LYS A 722 15.56 30.71 -29.43
CA LYS A 722 15.53 30.45 -27.99
C LYS A 722 14.75 31.49 -27.20
N ILE A 723 14.87 32.75 -27.60
CA ILE A 723 14.19 33.89 -26.98
C ILE A 723 12.72 33.99 -27.37
N LEU A 724 12.36 33.65 -28.62
CA LEU A 724 11.02 33.88 -29.15
C LEU A 724 10.13 32.63 -29.14
N ILE A 725 10.69 31.43 -29.21
CA ILE A 725 9.92 30.19 -29.41
C ILE A 725 10.16 29.21 -28.27
N TYR A 726 11.41 28.82 -28.01
CA TYR A 726 11.71 27.72 -27.08
C TYR A 726 13.07 27.85 -26.37
N ASP A 727 13.06 28.09 -25.06
CA ASP A 727 14.28 28.30 -24.26
C ASP A 727 14.98 26.98 -23.90
N LEU A 728 15.88 26.51 -24.76
CA LEU A 728 16.75 25.34 -24.51
C LEU A 728 17.71 25.53 -23.33
N ASP A 729 18.01 26.77 -22.98
CA ASP A 729 19.01 27.16 -22.00
C ASP A 729 18.36 27.59 -20.67
N SER A 730 17.11 27.21 -20.41
CA SER A 730 16.48 27.55 -19.14
C SER A 730 17.23 26.90 -17.95
N PRO A 731 17.49 27.65 -16.86
CA PRO A 731 18.16 27.14 -15.68
C PRO A 731 17.22 26.41 -14.70
N GLU A 732 15.91 26.69 -14.72
CA GLU A 732 14.94 26.26 -13.70
C GLU A 732 14.05 25.09 -14.18
N LEU A 733 13.99 24.00 -13.41
CA LEU A 733 13.19 22.79 -13.67
C LEU A 733 12.14 22.60 -12.57
N THR A 734 11.24 23.56 -12.37
CA THR A 734 10.14 23.42 -11.40
C THR A 734 8.92 22.76 -12.05
N GLU A 735 8.36 21.71 -11.44
CA GLU A 735 7.33 20.82 -12.03
C GLU A 735 6.10 21.53 -12.63
N PHE A 736 5.66 22.66 -12.05
CA PHE A 736 4.51 23.43 -12.56
C PHE A 736 4.88 24.39 -13.70
N SER A 737 6.15 24.79 -13.77
CA SER A 737 6.68 25.67 -14.82
C SER A 737 6.88 24.92 -16.15
N ILE A 738 7.11 23.61 -16.06
CA ILE A 738 7.32 22.70 -17.19
C ILE A 738 6.16 22.78 -18.20
N GLN A 739 4.88 22.84 -17.81
CA GLN A 739 3.79 22.80 -18.80
C GLN A 739 3.59 24.08 -19.62
N CYS A 740 3.96 25.26 -19.11
CA CYS A 740 3.73 26.55 -19.78
C CYS A 740 5.02 27.24 -20.28
N GLN A 741 6.19 26.85 -19.80
CA GLN A 741 7.48 27.44 -20.16
C GLN A 741 8.03 26.95 -21.51
N TYR A 742 7.37 25.97 -22.15
CA TYR A 742 7.77 25.42 -23.45
C TYR A 742 7.23 26.19 -24.67
N PHE A 743 6.38 27.20 -24.50
CA PHE A 743 5.90 28.04 -25.60
C PHE A 743 6.21 29.53 -25.33
N SER A 744 7.24 30.04 -26.03
CA SER A 744 7.69 31.44 -26.10
C SER A 744 7.92 32.19 -24.77
N PRO A 745 9.17 32.34 -24.29
CA PRO A 745 9.45 33.00 -23.00
C PRO A 745 9.17 34.52 -23.03
N ILE A 746 9.41 35.22 -24.14
CA ILE A 746 9.04 36.65 -24.25
C ILE A 746 7.52 36.85 -24.28
N ILE A 747 6.79 36.07 -25.06
CA ILE A 747 5.32 36.22 -25.15
C ILE A 747 4.71 35.91 -23.77
N LEU A 748 5.20 34.87 -23.09
CA LEU A 748 4.78 34.55 -21.74
C LEU A 748 5.10 35.69 -20.75
N ALA A 749 6.31 36.23 -20.76
CA ALA A 749 6.68 37.32 -19.86
C ALA A 749 5.86 38.59 -20.13
N VAL A 750 5.75 39.02 -21.38
CA VAL A 750 5.10 40.28 -21.76
C VAL A 750 3.59 40.17 -21.71
N VAL A 751 2.98 39.22 -22.44
CA VAL A 751 1.53 39.14 -22.57
C VAL A 751 0.91 38.57 -21.29
N TRP A 752 1.43 37.45 -20.79
CA TRP A 752 0.81 36.77 -19.66
C TRP A 752 1.20 37.39 -18.31
N LYS A 753 2.50 37.49 -18.01
CA LYS A 753 2.96 37.94 -16.69
C LYS A 753 2.87 39.45 -16.48
N ILE A 754 3.28 40.27 -17.46
CA ILE A 754 3.26 41.73 -17.35
C ILE A 754 1.86 42.29 -17.66
N VAL A 755 1.30 42.02 -18.84
CA VAL A 755 0.02 42.65 -19.26
C VAL A 755 -1.17 42.05 -18.52
N ILE A 756 -1.40 40.73 -18.64
CA ILE A 756 -2.60 40.10 -18.07
C ILE A 756 -2.52 40.04 -16.54
N LEU A 757 -1.49 39.43 -15.98
CA LEU A 757 -1.37 39.27 -14.53
C LEU A 757 -0.82 40.52 -13.83
N GLY A 758 0.06 41.28 -14.47
CA GLY A 758 0.74 42.42 -13.84
C GLY A 758 -0.01 43.75 -13.91
N ILE A 759 -0.80 44.00 -14.96
CA ILE A 759 -1.53 45.26 -15.17
C ILE A 759 -3.04 45.05 -15.07
N ILE A 760 -3.60 44.13 -15.87
CA ILE A 760 -5.04 43.94 -15.96
C ILE A 760 -5.59 43.35 -14.65
N GLN A 761 -4.97 42.29 -14.13
CA GLN A 761 -5.42 41.65 -12.89
C GLN A 761 -5.47 42.61 -11.68
N PRO A 762 -4.44 43.42 -11.32
CA PRO A 762 -4.55 44.29 -10.16
C PRO A 762 -5.60 45.38 -10.34
N ILE A 763 -5.82 45.89 -11.56
CA ILE A 763 -6.91 46.85 -11.84
C ILE A 763 -8.26 46.19 -11.60
N ILE A 764 -8.50 45.01 -12.18
CA ILE A 764 -9.76 44.28 -12.00
C ILE A 764 -9.95 43.86 -10.54
N ALA A 765 -8.90 43.37 -9.88
CA ALA A 765 -8.96 42.96 -8.47
C ALA A 765 -9.25 44.14 -7.55
N PHE A 766 -8.64 45.31 -7.80
CA PHE A 766 -8.93 46.54 -7.08
C PHE A 766 -10.38 46.97 -7.28
N LEU A 767 -10.88 47.03 -8.52
CA LEU A 767 -12.28 47.37 -8.81
C LEU A 767 -13.26 46.39 -8.14
N LEU A 768 -12.97 45.09 -8.22
CA LEU A 768 -13.80 44.07 -7.58
C LEU A 768 -13.79 44.19 -6.05
N GLY A 769 -12.63 44.40 -5.44
CA GLY A 769 -12.48 44.49 -3.98
C GLY A 769 -13.03 45.80 -3.41
N ALA A 770 -12.76 46.94 -4.05
CA ALA A 770 -13.10 48.27 -3.55
C ALA A 770 -14.52 48.71 -3.89
N ILE A 771 -15.08 48.26 -5.02
CA ILE A 771 -16.38 48.76 -5.54
C ILE A 771 -17.41 47.64 -5.61
N VAL A 772 -17.13 46.56 -6.33
CA VAL A 772 -18.15 45.53 -6.62
C VAL A 772 -18.53 44.74 -5.36
N CYS A 773 -17.56 44.30 -4.56
CA CYS A 773 -17.84 43.53 -3.34
C CYS A 773 -18.67 44.32 -2.31
N PRO A 774 -18.35 45.61 -2.00
CA PRO A 774 -19.19 46.42 -1.11
C PRO A 774 -20.62 46.67 -1.64
N ILE A 775 -20.77 46.95 -2.94
CA ILE A 775 -22.09 47.15 -3.55
C ILE A 775 -22.92 45.85 -3.48
N LEU A 776 -22.32 44.72 -3.83
CA LEU A 776 -22.98 43.42 -3.76
C LEU A 776 -23.33 43.05 -2.31
N ALA A 777 -22.44 43.33 -1.35
CA ALA A 777 -22.70 43.10 0.07
C ALA A 777 -23.87 43.95 0.59
N ALA A 778 -23.94 45.22 0.19
CA ALA A 778 -25.06 46.11 0.52
C ALA A 778 -26.38 45.61 -0.10
N PHE A 779 -26.34 45.16 -1.35
CA PHE A 779 -27.51 44.58 -2.03
C PHE A 779 -28.01 43.31 -1.34
N VAL A 780 -27.11 42.37 -1.01
CA VAL A 780 -27.46 41.13 -0.28
C VAL A 780 -28.05 41.46 1.08
N LEU A 781 -27.47 42.41 1.80
CA LEU A 781 -27.98 42.84 3.11
C LEU A 781 -29.39 43.41 2.99
N LEU A 782 -29.62 44.31 2.03
CA LEU A 782 -30.93 44.89 1.77
C LEU A 782 -31.96 43.82 1.39
N ALA A 783 -31.59 42.90 0.48
CA ALA A 783 -32.44 41.80 0.06
C ALA A 783 -32.76 40.85 1.22
N GLY A 784 -31.77 40.56 2.09
CA GLY A 784 -31.95 39.71 3.27
C GLY A 784 -32.94 40.30 4.28
N PHE A 785 -32.84 41.60 4.59
CA PHE A 785 -33.83 42.26 5.46
C PHE A 785 -35.21 42.33 4.81
N LEU A 786 -35.29 42.65 3.52
CA LEU A 786 -36.57 42.72 2.81
C LEU A 786 -37.26 41.34 2.79
N GLN A 787 -36.51 40.28 2.50
CA GLN A 787 -37.00 38.90 2.56
C GLN A 787 -37.41 38.50 3.97
N TYR A 788 -36.64 38.86 5.00
CA TYR A 788 -36.98 38.55 6.40
C TYR A 788 -38.31 39.19 6.82
N TYR A 789 -38.50 40.49 6.57
CA TYR A 789 -39.74 41.18 6.93
C TYR A 789 -40.94 40.72 6.08
N ALA A 790 -40.75 40.52 4.78
CA ALA A 790 -41.78 39.97 3.92
C ALA A 790 -42.19 38.56 4.37
N ARG A 791 -41.21 37.74 4.78
CA ARG A 791 -41.46 36.39 5.28
C ARG A 791 -42.17 36.38 6.63
N LEU A 792 -41.79 37.25 7.57
CA LEU A 792 -42.51 37.40 8.84
C LEU A 792 -43.95 37.84 8.64
N ALA A 793 -44.19 38.78 7.72
CA ALA A 793 -45.53 39.21 7.37
C ALA A 793 -46.34 38.05 6.76
N TRP A 794 -45.73 37.29 5.84
CA TRP A 794 -46.35 36.11 5.22
C TRP A 794 -46.69 35.04 6.25
N ASP A 795 -45.73 34.63 7.09
CA ASP A 795 -45.94 33.63 8.15
C ASP A 795 -46.98 34.08 9.17
N TRP A 796 -47.07 35.38 9.47
CA TRP A 796 -48.13 35.90 10.32
C TRP A 796 -49.51 35.81 9.65
N ILE A 797 -49.61 36.19 8.37
CA ILE A 797 -50.85 36.09 7.59
C ILE A 797 -51.30 34.63 7.48
N MET A 798 -50.42 33.71 7.07
CA MET A 798 -50.76 32.29 6.88
C MET A 798 -51.17 31.63 8.20
N LEU A 799 -50.49 31.96 9.31
CA LEU A 799 -50.85 31.43 10.63
C LEU A 799 -52.23 31.89 11.08
N GLU A 800 -52.54 33.20 10.95
CA GLU A 800 -53.79 33.76 11.46
C GLU A 800 -55.01 33.45 10.57
N THR A 801 -54.80 33.40 9.25
CA THR A 801 -55.90 33.22 8.29
C THR A 801 -56.17 31.76 7.94
N LEU A 802 -55.14 30.95 7.71
CA LEU A 802 -55.27 29.56 7.24
C LEU A 802 -55.06 28.56 8.39
N ILE A 803 -53.90 28.58 9.05
CA ILE A 803 -53.50 27.48 9.96
C ILE A 803 -54.38 27.45 11.22
N LYS A 804 -54.64 28.59 11.87
CA LYS A 804 -55.51 28.65 13.06
C LYS A 804 -56.96 28.22 12.76
N ARG A 805 -57.47 28.48 11.55
CA ARG A 805 -58.88 28.23 11.19
C ARG A 805 -59.10 26.85 10.57
N LEU A 806 -58.14 26.36 9.78
CA LEU A 806 -58.27 25.16 8.94
C LEU A 806 -57.26 24.06 9.28
N GLY A 807 -56.29 24.32 10.15
CA GLY A 807 -55.24 23.37 10.51
C GLY A 807 -55.78 22.13 11.21
N ARG A 808 -55.52 20.97 10.62
CA ARG A 808 -55.87 19.63 11.13
C ARG A 808 -54.67 18.71 11.03
N ILE A 809 -54.67 17.64 11.82
CA ILE A 809 -53.59 16.64 11.80
C ILE A 809 -53.69 15.84 10.49
N PRO A 810 -52.62 15.77 9.67
CA PRO A 810 -52.61 14.99 8.44
C PRO A 810 -52.49 13.49 8.72
N ALA A 811 -53.13 12.66 7.88
CA ALA A 811 -53.02 11.20 7.92
C ALA A 811 -51.93 10.65 6.98
N VAL A 812 -51.53 11.42 5.97
CA VAL A 812 -50.52 11.03 4.97
C VAL A 812 -49.64 12.23 4.68
N ASP A 813 -48.41 12.00 4.22
CA ASP A 813 -47.55 13.04 3.69
C ASP A 813 -48.24 13.79 2.55
N THR A 814 -48.35 15.11 2.71
CA THR A 814 -48.91 16.01 1.70
C THR A 814 -47.85 17.03 1.30
N LEU A 815 -48.09 17.73 0.18
CA LEU A 815 -47.23 18.84 -0.23
C LEU A 815 -47.15 19.97 0.82
N PHE A 816 -48.12 20.07 1.72
CA PHE A 816 -48.21 21.11 2.74
C PHE A 816 -47.62 20.70 4.08
N ALA A 817 -47.66 19.41 4.42
CA ALA A 817 -47.14 18.86 5.66
C ALA A 817 -46.50 17.50 5.37
N SER A 818 -45.21 17.40 5.67
CA SER A 818 -44.40 16.19 5.50
C SER A 818 -43.86 15.75 6.84
N ARG A 819 -43.87 14.45 7.11
CA ARG A 819 -43.31 13.87 8.32
C ARG A 819 -41.79 13.86 8.24
N VAL A 820 -41.14 14.31 9.32
CA VAL A 820 -39.66 14.41 9.43
C VAL A 820 -39.11 13.39 10.43
N ALA A 821 -39.89 13.04 11.45
CA ALA A 821 -39.55 11.99 12.39
C ALA A 821 -40.82 11.25 12.85
N GLY A 822 -40.68 10.00 13.23
CA GLY A 822 -41.76 9.17 13.75
C GLY A 822 -41.44 7.68 13.63
N PRO A 823 -42.17 6.80 14.34
CA PRO A 823 -42.01 5.36 14.23
C PRO A 823 -42.15 4.90 12.77
N GLY A 824 -41.19 4.07 12.33
CA GLY A 824 -41.09 3.54 10.96
C GLY A 824 -40.45 4.47 9.92
N LEU A 825 -40.13 5.74 10.23
CA LEU A 825 -39.52 6.68 9.27
C LEU A 825 -37.97 6.70 9.31
N GLY A 826 -37.39 6.44 10.49
CA GLY A 826 -35.94 6.38 10.68
C GLY A 826 -35.38 4.99 10.32
N SER A 827 -34.15 4.92 9.82
CA SER A 827 -33.47 3.63 9.56
C SER A 827 -32.93 2.95 10.82
N ASN A 828 -32.84 3.67 11.93
CA ASN A 828 -32.22 3.23 13.17
C ASN A 828 -33.29 2.85 14.20
N PHE A 829 -33.83 1.63 14.09
CA PHE A 829 -34.68 1.02 15.12
C PHE A 829 -34.35 -0.47 15.24
N TYR A 830 -34.69 -1.06 16.38
CA TYR A 830 -34.50 -2.48 16.66
C TYR A 830 -35.81 -3.20 16.88
N TYR A 831 -35.84 -4.49 16.53
CA TYR A 831 -36.95 -5.37 16.85
C TYR A 831 -36.66 -6.10 18.17
N GLN A 832 -37.63 -6.12 19.08
CA GLN A 832 -37.54 -6.87 20.34
C GLN A 832 -38.30 -8.19 20.20
N ILE A 833 -37.66 -9.30 20.56
CA ILE A 833 -38.31 -10.60 20.70
C ILE A 833 -38.48 -10.97 22.17
N THR A 834 -39.37 -11.92 22.44
CA THR A 834 -39.58 -12.49 23.77
C THR A 834 -38.65 -13.69 24.01
N VAL A 835 -38.39 -14.02 25.29
CA VAL A 835 -37.58 -15.19 25.67
C VAL A 835 -38.15 -16.51 25.10
N PRO A 836 -39.47 -16.76 25.15
CA PRO A 836 -40.08 -17.93 24.53
C PRO A 836 -39.82 -18.04 23.01
N GLN A 837 -39.89 -16.92 22.28
CA GLN A 837 -39.59 -16.89 20.83
C GLN A 837 -38.11 -17.24 20.55
N ALA A 838 -37.19 -16.78 21.42
CA ALA A 838 -35.77 -17.11 21.32
C ALA A 838 -35.50 -18.60 21.60
N LEU A 839 -36.14 -19.18 22.62
CA LEU A 839 -35.99 -20.62 22.91
C LEU A 839 -36.57 -21.50 21.81
N ALA A 840 -37.73 -21.12 21.26
CA ALA A 840 -38.34 -21.80 20.11
C ALA A 840 -37.43 -21.77 18.87
N SER A 841 -36.77 -20.65 18.60
CA SER A 841 -35.82 -20.55 17.47
C SER A 841 -34.56 -21.38 17.69
N LEU A 842 -34.09 -21.49 18.95
CA LEU A 842 -32.96 -22.34 19.32
C LEU A 842 -33.33 -23.84 19.22
N GLU A 843 -34.55 -24.25 19.58
CA GLU A 843 -35.02 -25.64 19.40
C GLU A 843 -35.00 -26.04 17.92
N LEU A 844 -35.51 -25.19 17.03
CA LEU A 844 -35.45 -25.42 15.58
C LEU A 844 -34.00 -25.54 15.07
N ARG A 845 -33.06 -24.78 15.64
CA ARG A 845 -31.63 -24.86 15.31
C ARG A 845 -31.02 -26.20 15.75
N ILE A 846 -31.38 -26.69 16.94
CA ILE A 846 -30.93 -28.00 17.46
C ILE A 846 -31.47 -29.13 16.57
N GLU A 847 -32.76 -29.09 16.19
CA GLU A 847 -33.33 -30.07 15.25
C GLU A 847 -32.60 -30.04 13.90
N GLY A 848 -32.19 -28.87 13.44
CA GLY A 848 -31.39 -28.70 12.23
C GLY A 848 -30.00 -29.34 12.33
N GLU A 849 -29.31 -29.22 13.46
CA GLU A 849 -28.02 -29.90 13.71
C GLU A 849 -28.20 -31.42 13.85
N GLU A 850 -29.24 -31.88 14.54
CA GLU A 850 -29.59 -33.31 14.63
C GLU A 850 -29.80 -33.91 13.23
N LEU A 851 -30.51 -33.19 12.35
CA LEU A 851 -30.76 -33.61 10.98
C LEU A 851 -29.47 -33.71 10.15
N ARG A 852 -28.52 -32.79 10.35
CA ARG A 852 -27.21 -32.82 9.68
C ARG A 852 -26.36 -33.99 10.15
N ALA A 853 -26.26 -34.20 11.47
CA ALA A 853 -25.52 -35.32 12.04
C ALA A 853 -26.12 -36.66 11.60
N TYR A 854 -27.47 -36.77 11.59
CA TYR A 854 -28.18 -37.93 11.05
C TYR A 854 -27.87 -38.18 9.58
N ALA A 855 -27.87 -37.13 8.74
CA ALA A 855 -27.57 -37.26 7.31
C ALA A 855 -26.16 -37.81 7.07
N GLN A 856 -25.16 -37.29 7.79
CA GLN A 856 -23.77 -37.77 7.71
C GLN A 856 -23.64 -39.23 8.18
N GLN A 857 -24.30 -39.59 9.28
CA GLN A 857 -24.31 -40.96 9.79
C GLN A 857 -24.96 -41.93 8.77
N MET A 858 -26.10 -41.56 8.20
CA MET A 858 -26.80 -42.37 7.21
C MET A 858 -26.04 -42.50 5.90
N GLU A 859 -25.35 -41.45 5.45
CA GLU A 859 -24.51 -41.51 4.25
C GLU A 859 -23.43 -42.59 4.38
N LYS A 860 -22.77 -42.65 5.54
CA LYS A 860 -21.76 -43.67 5.84
C LYS A 860 -22.37 -45.08 5.86
N LEU A 861 -23.55 -45.25 6.46
CA LEU A 861 -24.24 -46.55 6.47
C LEU A 861 -24.66 -47.00 5.07
N ILE A 862 -25.15 -46.09 4.23
CA ILE A 862 -25.55 -46.40 2.85
C ILE A 862 -24.35 -46.86 2.02
N ARG A 863 -23.17 -46.24 2.18
CA ARG A 863 -21.93 -46.60 1.46
C ARG A 863 -21.25 -47.87 1.97
N LYS A 864 -21.58 -48.34 3.18
CA LYS A 864 -20.93 -49.50 3.83
C LYS A 864 -20.79 -50.76 2.96
N PRO A 865 -21.80 -51.24 2.20
CA PRO A 865 -21.66 -52.42 1.34
C PRO A 865 -20.57 -52.26 0.27
N GLN A 866 -20.40 -51.05 -0.27
CA GLN A 866 -19.39 -50.75 -1.28
C GLN A 866 -17.98 -50.80 -0.68
N GLU A 867 -17.83 -50.22 0.51
CA GLU A 867 -16.56 -50.24 1.23
C GLU A 867 -16.17 -51.65 1.67
N ASP A 868 -17.13 -52.43 2.17
CA ASP A 868 -16.93 -53.82 2.58
C ASP A 868 -16.55 -54.70 1.36
N LEU A 869 -17.19 -54.49 0.20
CA LEU A 869 -16.79 -55.13 -1.06
C LEU A 869 -15.38 -54.73 -1.50
N ARG A 870 -15.05 -53.43 -1.44
CA ARG A 870 -13.72 -52.94 -1.79
C ARG A 870 -12.64 -53.51 -0.87
N ARG A 871 -12.90 -53.54 0.44
CA ARG A 871 -12.00 -54.12 1.45
C ARG A 871 -11.84 -55.62 1.25
N PHE A 872 -12.91 -56.36 0.97
CA PHE A 872 -12.85 -57.80 0.69
C PHE A 872 -12.03 -58.11 -0.57
N ILE A 873 -12.24 -57.37 -1.67
CA ILE A 873 -11.47 -57.56 -2.91
C ILE A 873 -9.98 -57.27 -2.67
N GLN A 874 -9.68 -56.20 -1.94
CA GLN A 874 -8.30 -55.90 -1.54
C GLN A 874 -7.72 -57.05 -0.71
N GLN A 875 -8.39 -57.51 0.34
CA GLN A 875 -7.85 -58.57 1.21
C GLN A 875 -7.65 -59.91 0.48
N VAL A 876 -8.57 -60.31 -0.40
CA VAL A 876 -8.52 -61.64 -1.04
C VAL A 876 -7.67 -61.64 -2.32
N PHE A 877 -7.66 -60.56 -3.09
CA PHE A 877 -7.06 -60.55 -4.43
C PHE A 877 -5.88 -59.58 -4.61
N GLN A 878 -5.50 -58.81 -3.59
CA GLN A 878 -4.28 -57.97 -3.61
C GLN A 878 -2.99 -58.73 -3.97
N PRO A 879 -2.74 -59.98 -3.52
CA PRO A 879 -1.55 -60.73 -3.91
C PRO A 879 -1.45 -61.01 -5.42
N PHE A 880 -2.58 -60.91 -6.13
CA PHE A 880 -2.69 -61.13 -7.57
C PHE A 880 -2.80 -59.83 -8.38
N SER A 881 -2.57 -58.67 -7.75
CA SER A 881 -2.69 -57.34 -8.36
C SER A 881 -4.06 -57.06 -9.01
N ALA A 882 -5.11 -57.77 -8.58
CA ALA A 882 -6.45 -57.56 -9.13
C ALA A 882 -7.06 -56.30 -8.51
N THR A 883 -7.59 -55.41 -9.36
CA THR A 883 -8.27 -54.18 -8.94
C THR A 883 -9.76 -54.26 -9.23
N VAL A 884 -10.56 -53.51 -8.46
CA VAL A 884 -12.00 -53.39 -8.68
C VAL A 884 -12.25 -52.73 -10.03
N THR A 885 -12.94 -53.42 -10.93
CA THR A 885 -13.33 -52.89 -12.24
C THR A 885 -14.72 -52.25 -12.16
N SER A 886 -14.97 -51.21 -12.96
CA SER A 886 -16.23 -50.44 -13.01
C SER A 886 -17.41 -51.18 -13.68
N THR A 887 -17.32 -52.51 -13.79
CA THR A 887 -18.35 -53.35 -14.43
C THR A 887 -18.77 -54.48 -13.50
N GLY A 888 -20.04 -54.87 -13.55
CA GLY A 888 -20.59 -55.95 -12.71
C GLY A 888 -21.15 -55.49 -11.37
N ILE A 889 -20.95 -56.29 -10.33
CA ILE A 889 -21.61 -56.20 -9.01
C ILE A 889 -21.33 -54.86 -8.30
N TYR A 890 -20.10 -54.33 -8.42
CA TYR A 890 -19.73 -53.05 -7.82
C TYR A 890 -20.57 -51.89 -8.38
N LEU A 891 -20.79 -51.85 -9.70
CA LEU A 891 -21.62 -50.83 -10.36
C LEU A 891 -23.10 -50.93 -9.95
N GLN A 892 -23.58 -52.15 -9.63
CA GLN A 892 -24.94 -52.34 -9.12
C GLN A 892 -25.08 -51.75 -7.72
N LEU A 893 -24.14 -52.04 -6.82
CA LEU A 893 -24.08 -51.43 -5.49
C LEU A 893 -23.87 -49.91 -5.55
N GLU A 894 -23.14 -49.42 -6.54
CA GLU A 894 -22.96 -48.00 -6.81
C GLU A 894 -24.27 -47.30 -7.15
N LYS A 895 -25.05 -47.87 -8.09
CA LYS A 895 -26.37 -47.36 -8.46
C LYS A 895 -27.37 -47.44 -7.32
N GLU A 896 -27.39 -48.54 -6.57
CA GLU A 896 -28.27 -48.72 -5.41
C GLU A 896 -27.98 -47.68 -4.32
N ALA A 897 -26.71 -47.48 -3.96
CA ALA A 897 -26.35 -46.45 -2.99
C ALA A 897 -26.68 -45.05 -3.51
N MET A 898 -26.45 -44.75 -4.79
CA MET A 898 -26.77 -43.44 -5.37
C MET A 898 -28.27 -43.11 -5.26
N ILE A 899 -29.15 -44.09 -5.51
CA ILE A 899 -30.61 -43.93 -5.35
C ILE A 899 -30.99 -43.67 -3.88
N LEU A 900 -30.38 -44.41 -2.94
CA LEU A 900 -30.62 -44.23 -1.51
C LEU A 900 -30.11 -42.87 -1.01
N LEU A 901 -28.94 -42.43 -1.48
CA LEU A 901 -28.38 -41.11 -1.17
C LEU A 901 -29.27 -39.99 -1.70
N GLN A 902 -29.76 -40.09 -2.94
CA GLN A 902 -30.69 -39.10 -3.49
C GLN A 902 -32.01 -39.05 -2.69
N THR A 903 -32.52 -40.21 -2.26
CA THR A 903 -33.73 -40.27 -1.43
C THR A 903 -33.50 -39.67 -0.04
N LEU A 904 -32.32 -39.90 0.56
CA LEU A 904 -31.90 -39.29 1.82
C LEU A 904 -31.83 -37.78 1.68
N GLU A 905 -31.13 -37.28 0.65
CA GLU A 905 -31.00 -35.85 0.35
C GLU A 905 -32.36 -35.18 0.17
N ASP A 906 -33.29 -35.79 -0.57
CA ASP A 906 -34.61 -35.21 -0.80
C ASP A 906 -35.44 -35.13 0.49
N ARG A 907 -35.38 -36.15 1.35
CA ARG A 907 -36.08 -36.15 2.66
C ARG A 907 -35.48 -35.13 3.62
N VAL A 908 -34.14 -35.09 3.70
CA VAL A 908 -33.41 -34.11 4.51
C VAL A 908 -33.72 -32.70 4.00
N ARG A 909 -33.64 -32.45 2.69
CA ARG A 909 -33.91 -31.14 2.09
C ARG A 909 -35.34 -30.64 2.37
N ARG A 910 -36.34 -31.52 2.34
CA ARG A 910 -37.73 -31.16 2.71
C ARG A 910 -37.81 -30.74 4.17
N ARG A 911 -37.26 -31.54 5.09
CA ARG A 911 -37.28 -31.23 6.52
C ARG A 911 -36.46 -29.98 6.86
N THR A 912 -35.31 -29.79 6.24
CA THR A 912 -34.49 -28.58 6.42
C THR A 912 -35.26 -27.31 6.04
N LYS A 913 -36.06 -27.35 4.96
CA LYS A 913 -36.90 -26.20 4.56
C LYS A 913 -38.01 -25.89 5.57
N GLU A 914 -38.53 -26.90 6.27
CA GLU A 914 -39.53 -26.72 7.34
C GLU A 914 -38.90 -26.15 8.63
N LEU A 915 -37.60 -26.35 8.85
CA LEU A 915 -36.88 -25.89 10.05
C LEU A 915 -36.23 -24.51 9.88
N THR A 916 -36.00 -24.06 8.65
CA THR A 916 -35.39 -22.75 8.39
C THR A 916 -36.36 -21.61 8.71
N LEU A 917 -35.92 -20.69 9.57
CA LEU A 917 -36.63 -19.44 9.83
C LEU A 917 -36.69 -18.60 8.55
N GLN A 918 -37.89 -18.19 8.14
CA GLN A 918 -38.09 -17.30 6.99
C GLN A 918 -38.00 -15.82 7.39
N LEU A 919 -37.00 -15.46 8.20
CA LEU A 919 -36.79 -14.05 8.60
C LEU A 919 -35.94 -13.33 7.53
N PRO A 920 -36.41 -12.19 6.98
CA PRO A 920 -35.58 -11.35 6.12
C PRO A 920 -34.30 -10.91 6.83
N ALA A 921 -33.16 -10.90 6.13
CA ALA A 921 -31.85 -10.57 6.69
C ALA A 921 -31.81 -9.18 7.36
N ASP A 922 -32.59 -8.23 6.85
CA ASP A 922 -32.68 -6.87 7.38
C ASP A 922 -33.31 -6.82 8.78
N ILE A 923 -34.38 -7.59 9.00
CA ILE A 923 -35.04 -7.71 10.31
C ILE A 923 -34.10 -8.48 11.24
N ARG A 924 -33.52 -9.57 10.74
CA ARG A 924 -32.65 -10.48 11.49
C ARG A 924 -31.43 -9.79 12.12
N ASN A 925 -30.85 -8.83 11.39
CA ASN A 925 -29.71 -8.02 11.86
C ASN A 925 -30.10 -6.96 12.91
N ARG A 926 -31.39 -6.69 13.09
CA ARG A 926 -31.94 -5.67 13.99
C ARG A 926 -32.68 -6.27 15.19
N VAL A 927 -32.76 -7.59 15.32
CA VAL A 927 -33.36 -8.26 16.49
C VAL A 927 -32.44 -8.13 17.71
N ARG A 928 -33.00 -7.68 18.85
CA ARG A 928 -32.31 -7.55 20.14
C ARG A 928 -33.24 -7.88 21.31
N MET A 929 -32.67 -7.99 22.50
CA MET A 929 -33.43 -8.14 23.76
C MET A 929 -32.88 -7.20 24.85
N PRO A 930 -33.73 -6.78 25.82
CA PRO A 930 -33.28 -6.06 27.01
C PRO A 930 -32.38 -6.97 27.88
N ASP A 931 -31.55 -6.34 28.71
CA ASP A 931 -30.45 -7.01 29.44
C ASP A 931 -30.90 -8.27 30.19
N TRP A 932 -31.99 -8.15 30.95
CA TRP A 932 -32.49 -9.24 31.76
C TRP A 932 -33.08 -10.38 30.92
N GLN A 933 -33.80 -10.06 29.82
CA GLN A 933 -34.39 -11.08 28.92
C GLN A 933 -33.28 -11.81 28.15
N LEU A 934 -32.25 -11.09 27.73
CA LEU A 934 -31.11 -11.68 27.03
C LEU A 934 -30.38 -12.70 27.90
N LYS A 935 -30.08 -12.35 29.16
CA LYS A 935 -29.45 -13.26 30.12
C LYS A 935 -30.33 -14.48 30.38
N LEU A 936 -31.63 -14.29 30.53
CA LEU A 936 -32.58 -15.37 30.77
C LEU A 936 -32.66 -16.33 29.56
N ALA A 937 -32.67 -15.79 28.34
CA ALA A 937 -32.67 -16.60 27.11
C ALA A 937 -31.37 -17.39 26.94
N LEU A 938 -30.21 -16.80 27.26
CA LEU A 938 -28.92 -17.47 27.20
C LEU A 938 -28.80 -18.60 28.25
N HIS A 939 -29.26 -18.35 29.48
CA HIS A 939 -29.25 -19.36 30.53
C HIS A 939 -30.12 -20.57 30.16
N HIS A 940 -31.39 -20.32 29.82
CA HIS A 940 -32.32 -21.40 29.44
C HIS A 940 -31.92 -22.07 28.13
N GLY A 941 -31.33 -21.32 27.19
CA GLY A 941 -30.76 -21.87 25.97
C GLY A 941 -29.59 -22.81 26.24
N ALA A 942 -28.69 -22.48 27.17
CA ALA A 942 -27.59 -23.35 27.59
C ALA A 942 -28.11 -24.62 28.28
N SER A 943 -29.12 -24.51 29.13
CA SER A 943 -29.78 -25.66 29.77
C SER A 943 -30.42 -26.60 28.73
N MET A 944 -31.14 -26.04 27.75
CA MET A 944 -31.74 -26.80 26.65
C MET A 944 -30.67 -27.53 25.82
N LEU A 945 -29.54 -26.87 25.52
CA LEU A 945 -28.42 -27.48 24.81
C LEU A 945 -27.78 -28.60 25.63
N CYS A 946 -27.50 -28.38 26.92
CA CYS A 946 -26.92 -29.40 27.80
C CYS A 946 -27.81 -30.67 27.86
N ARG A 947 -29.14 -30.50 27.88
CA ARG A 947 -30.10 -31.63 27.92
C ARG A 947 -30.18 -32.42 26.62
N HIS A 948 -30.22 -31.74 25.47
CA HIS A 948 -30.57 -32.38 24.19
C HIS A 948 -29.39 -32.59 23.24
N TYR A 949 -28.36 -31.74 23.30
CA TYR A 949 -27.25 -31.75 22.35
C TYR A 949 -26.32 -32.97 22.47
N PRO A 950 -25.93 -33.44 23.69
CA PRO A 950 -25.09 -34.63 23.82
C PRO A 950 -25.75 -35.91 23.30
N SER A 951 -27.01 -36.13 23.66
CA SER A 951 -27.75 -37.36 23.34
C SER A 951 -28.17 -37.44 21.87
N ARG A 952 -28.51 -36.30 21.26
CA ARG A 952 -29.04 -36.25 19.88
C ARG A 952 -27.98 -35.89 18.83
N VAL A 953 -27.05 -34.98 19.12
CA VAL A 953 -26.10 -34.49 18.10
C VAL A 953 -24.74 -35.17 18.28
N LEU A 954 -24.12 -35.01 19.45
CA LEU A 954 -22.76 -35.53 19.69
C LEU A 954 -22.66 -37.04 19.53
N SER A 955 -23.69 -37.80 19.91
CA SER A 955 -23.75 -39.27 19.74
C SER A 955 -23.75 -39.75 18.28
N ARG A 956 -24.05 -38.85 17.33
CA ARG A 956 -24.14 -39.15 15.89
C ARG A 956 -22.96 -38.60 15.09
N LEU A 957 -22.16 -37.71 15.69
CA LEU A 957 -20.95 -37.16 15.07
C LEU A 957 -19.85 -38.22 15.02
N SER A 958 -18.97 -38.08 14.04
CA SER A 958 -17.83 -39.00 13.85
C SER A 958 -16.51 -38.47 14.42
N THR A 959 -16.49 -37.21 14.85
CA THR A 959 -15.34 -36.56 15.49
C THR A 959 -15.41 -36.71 17.02
N PRO A 960 -14.26 -36.80 17.71
CA PRO A 960 -14.24 -36.77 19.17
C PRO A 960 -14.79 -35.42 19.68
N PRO A 961 -15.47 -35.39 20.84
CA PRO A 961 -16.11 -34.18 21.36
C PRO A 961 -15.13 -33.04 21.64
N THR A 962 -13.86 -33.33 21.91
CA THR A 962 -12.82 -32.31 22.15
C THR A 962 -12.50 -31.49 20.90
N GLU A 963 -12.39 -32.16 19.74
CA GLU A 963 -12.11 -31.51 18.45
C GLU A 963 -13.29 -30.62 18.01
N PHE A 964 -14.52 -30.99 18.39
CA PHE A 964 -15.72 -30.17 18.15
C PHE A 964 -15.66 -28.81 18.87
N TRP A 965 -15.27 -28.79 20.16
CA TRP A 965 -15.17 -27.54 20.93
C TRP A 965 -14.02 -26.65 20.42
N GLU A 966 -12.89 -27.24 20.01
CA GLU A 966 -11.77 -26.53 19.41
C GLU A 966 -12.12 -25.88 18.06
N GLU A 967 -12.85 -26.58 17.18
CA GLU A 967 -13.32 -26.04 15.90
C GLU A 967 -14.23 -24.82 16.10
N LYS A 968 -14.97 -24.77 17.21
CA LYS A 968 -15.85 -23.66 17.58
C LYS A 968 -15.15 -22.55 18.37
N GLY A 969 -13.87 -22.72 18.73
CA GLY A 969 -13.12 -21.76 19.54
C GLY A 969 -13.65 -21.59 20.96
N LEU A 970 -14.31 -22.63 21.50
CA LEU A 970 -14.94 -22.65 22.82
C LEU A 970 -14.19 -23.60 23.76
N LEU A 971 -14.33 -23.40 25.07
CA LEU A 971 -13.84 -24.36 26.06
C LEU A 971 -14.73 -25.63 26.06
N VAL A 972 -14.17 -26.76 26.48
CA VAL A 972 -14.91 -28.02 26.60
C VAL A 972 -16.07 -27.84 27.59
N GLU A 973 -17.29 -28.20 27.16
CA GLU A 973 -18.55 -28.05 27.92
C GLU A 973 -19.02 -26.60 28.17
N ASP A 974 -18.54 -25.62 27.40
CA ASP A 974 -19.04 -24.23 27.46
C ASP A 974 -20.40 -24.07 26.76
N TRP A 975 -21.46 -24.57 27.41
CA TRP A 975 -22.85 -24.49 26.93
C TRP A 975 -23.37 -23.05 26.78
N PRO A 976 -23.08 -22.10 27.70
CA PRO A 976 -23.43 -20.69 27.51
C PRO A 976 -22.76 -20.06 26.28
N GLY A 977 -21.47 -20.35 26.05
CA GLY A 977 -20.75 -19.91 24.85
C GLY A 977 -21.35 -20.48 23.56
N LEU A 978 -21.73 -21.77 23.57
CA LEU A 978 -22.40 -22.42 22.44
C LEU A 978 -23.80 -21.84 22.18
N ALA A 979 -24.56 -21.53 23.24
CA ALA A 979 -25.86 -20.86 23.12
C ALA A 979 -25.72 -19.47 22.50
N ALA A 980 -24.74 -18.68 22.95
CA ALA A 980 -24.45 -17.36 22.40
C ALA A 980 -24.04 -17.43 20.92
N LEU A 981 -23.22 -18.41 20.55
CA LEU A 981 -22.83 -18.67 19.17
C LEU A 981 -24.06 -18.99 18.31
N PHE A 982 -24.93 -19.92 18.75
CA PHE A 982 -26.14 -20.25 18.00
C PHE A 982 -27.12 -19.08 17.89
N PHE A 983 -27.33 -18.29 18.94
CA PHE A 983 -28.15 -17.08 18.82
C PHE A 983 -27.56 -16.06 17.84
N SER A 984 -26.23 -15.94 17.79
CA SER A 984 -25.55 -15.07 16.82
C SER A 984 -25.70 -15.56 15.36
N GLU A 985 -25.76 -16.87 15.15
CA GLU A 985 -26.02 -17.49 13.83
C GLU A 985 -27.50 -17.39 13.43
N ILE A 986 -28.43 -17.60 14.38
CA ILE A 986 -29.88 -17.57 14.16
C ILE A 986 -30.34 -16.15 13.81
N PHE A 987 -29.85 -15.15 14.54
CA PHE A 987 -30.20 -13.75 14.33
C PHE A 987 -29.03 -12.98 13.69
N SER A 988 -28.15 -12.45 14.53
CA SER A 988 -26.93 -11.77 14.11
C SER A 988 -25.99 -11.64 15.30
N PRO A 989 -24.69 -11.36 15.10
CA PRO A 989 -23.80 -11.03 16.21
C PRO A 989 -24.28 -9.82 17.03
N GLY A 990 -25.10 -8.95 16.44
CA GLY A 990 -25.72 -7.82 17.13
C GLY A 990 -26.83 -8.18 18.13
N PHE A 991 -27.28 -9.45 18.17
CA PHE A 991 -28.28 -9.95 19.11
C PHE A 991 -27.76 -10.01 20.55
N LEU A 992 -26.47 -10.31 20.71
CA LEU A 992 -25.78 -10.32 22.01
C LEU A 992 -25.57 -8.90 22.57
N CYS A 993 -25.88 -7.88 21.77
CA CYS A 993 -25.90 -6.51 22.24
C CYS A 993 -27.22 -6.20 22.96
N VAL A 994 -27.12 -5.81 24.22
CA VAL A 994 -28.24 -5.37 25.06
C VAL A 994 -28.92 -4.15 24.44
N LEU A 995 -30.24 -4.20 24.38
CA LEU A 995 -31.09 -3.08 24.00
C LEU A 995 -31.11 -2.02 25.13
N GLU A 996 -30.71 -0.79 24.84
CA GLU A 996 -30.68 0.31 25.83
C GLU A 996 -32.04 1.03 25.94
N ASP A 997 -32.34 1.60 27.12
CA ASP A 997 -33.65 2.22 27.42
C ASP A 997 -33.98 3.46 26.55
N GLY A 998 -32.99 4.03 25.85
CA GLY A 998 -33.17 5.14 24.92
C GLY A 998 -33.29 4.75 23.44
N GLU A 999 -33.13 3.48 23.08
CA GLU A 999 -33.22 3.01 21.68
C GLU A 999 -34.69 2.80 21.26
N THR A 1000 -35.03 3.22 20.04
CA THR A 1000 -36.35 2.97 19.43
C THR A 1000 -36.53 1.49 19.16
N ARG A 1001 -37.52 0.88 19.82
CA ARG A 1001 -37.78 -0.57 19.77
C ARG A 1001 -39.21 -0.90 19.38
N PHE A 1002 -39.38 -1.99 18.63
CA PHE A 1002 -40.68 -2.54 18.22
C PHE A 1002 -40.74 -4.03 18.52
N GLN A 1003 -41.76 -4.49 19.24
CA GLN A 1003 -41.90 -5.90 19.60
C GLN A 1003 -42.40 -6.73 18.42
N LEU A 1004 -41.78 -7.88 18.15
CA LEU A 1004 -42.27 -8.87 17.17
C LEU A 1004 -43.33 -9.76 17.84
N GLU A 1005 -44.52 -9.79 17.25
CA GLU A 1005 -45.65 -10.59 17.74
C GLU A 1005 -45.49 -12.06 17.29
N SER A 1006 -46.07 -12.99 18.04
CA SER A 1006 -46.19 -14.41 17.64
C SER A 1006 -47.64 -14.84 17.67
N HIS A 1007 -48.07 -15.58 16.64
CA HIS A 1007 -49.42 -16.19 16.59
C HIS A 1007 -49.44 -17.63 17.11
N LEU A 1008 -48.28 -18.17 17.49
CA LEU A 1008 -48.14 -19.49 18.10
C LEU A 1008 -48.37 -19.45 19.61
N ASP A 1009 -48.91 -20.55 20.14
CA ASP A 1009 -48.96 -20.79 21.58
C ASP A 1009 -47.55 -21.17 22.09
N LEU A 1010 -46.93 -20.25 22.84
CA LEU A 1010 -45.58 -20.40 23.40
C LEU A 1010 -45.60 -20.81 24.89
N SER A 1011 -46.75 -21.21 25.42
CA SER A 1011 -46.95 -21.54 26.84
C SER A 1011 -45.92 -22.53 27.41
N ARG A 1012 -45.46 -23.51 26.61
CA ARG A 1012 -44.38 -24.45 27.01
C ARG A 1012 -43.12 -23.72 27.45
N PHE A 1013 -42.65 -22.79 26.64
CA PHE A 1013 -41.42 -22.03 26.89
C PHE A 1013 -41.66 -20.89 27.87
N GLU A 1014 -42.90 -20.42 28.02
CA GLU A 1014 -43.25 -19.46 29.07
C GLU A 1014 -43.08 -20.07 30.47
N VAL A 1015 -43.47 -21.33 30.67
CA VAL A 1015 -43.24 -22.04 31.94
C VAL A 1015 -41.74 -22.14 32.25
N GLU A 1016 -40.92 -22.51 31.26
CA GLU A 1016 -39.46 -22.55 31.41
C GLU A 1016 -38.88 -21.16 31.68
N ALA A 1017 -39.37 -20.11 30.99
CA ALA A 1017 -38.92 -18.74 31.18
C ALA A 1017 -39.31 -18.13 32.55
N THR A 1018 -40.33 -18.66 33.25
CA THR A 1018 -40.73 -18.16 34.58
C THR A 1018 -39.82 -18.62 35.72
N HIS A 1019 -38.99 -19.65 35.51
CA HIS A 1019 -38.02 -20.09 36.50
C HIS A 1019 -36.79 -19.17 36.52
N PHE A 1020 -36.61 -18.44 37.63
CA PHE A 1020 -35.45 -17.59 37.89
C PHE A 1020 -34.30 -18.40 38.51
N PRO A 1021 -33.14 -18.54 37.84
CA PRO A 1021 -32.00 -19.25 38.40
C PRO A 1021 -31.18 -18.36 39.35
N GLU A 1022 -30.62 -18.95 40.41
CA GLU A 1022 -29.75 -18.24 41.38
C GLU A 1022 -28.33 -17.96 40.83
N ASP A 1023 -27.85 -18.76 39.87
CA ASP A 1023 -26.51 -18.66 39.25
C ASP A 1023 -26.55 -18.04 37.84
N MET A 1024 -26.63 -16.70 37.78
CA MET A 1024 -26.60 -15.91 36.52
C MET A 1024 -25.22 -15.31 36.18
N SER A 1025 -24.20 -15.64 36.98
CA SER A 1025 -22.85 -15.07 36.90
C SER A 1025 -22.09 -15.51 35.63
N SER A 1026 -22.22 -16.76 35.21
CA SER A 1026 -21.57 -17.29 33.99
C SER A 1026 -22.12 -16.68 32.69
N VAL A 1027 -23.38 -16.23 32.69
CA VAL A 1027 -24.07 -15.67 31.52
C VAL A 1027 -23.78 -14.16 31.34
N MET A 1028 -23.32 -13.47 32.40
CA MET A 1028 -22.92 -12.07 32.29
C MET A 1028 -21.76 -11.84 31.31
N LEU A 1029 -20.91 -12.85 31.10
CA LEU A 1029 -19.72 -12.80 30.25
C LEU A 1029 -20.04 -12.71 28.75
N THR A 1030 -21.25 -13.12 28.33
CA THR A 1030 -21.65 -13.23 26.91
C THR A 1030 -22.44 -12.04 26.35
N CYS A 1031 -22.91 -11.11 27.19
CA CYS A 1031 -23.73 -9.97 26.77
C CYS A 1031 -22.91 -8.66 26.66
N HIS A 1032 -23.13 -7.87 25.62
CA HIS A 1032 -22.44 -6.59 25.42
C HIS A 1032 -23.41 -5.40 25.52
N LYS A 1033 -23.13 -4.35 26.30
CA LYS A 1033 -23.91 -3.09 26.25
C LYS A 1033 -23.37 -2.19 25.13
N ARG A 1034 -24.26 -1.56 24.35
CA ARG A 1034 -23.84 -0.76 23.19
C ARG A 1034 -23.53 0.69 23.53
N LYS A 1035 -22.40 0.86 24.21
CA LYS A 1035 -21.52 2.01 23.97
C LYS A 1035 -20.13 1.44 23.80
N ASN A 1036 -19.74 1.26 22.54
CA ASN A 1036 -18.52 0.56 22.19
C ASN A 1036 -17.32 1.40 22.64
N ILE A 1037 -16.93 1.24 23.91
CA ILE A 1037 -15.56 1.40 24.34
C ILE A 1037 -14.77 0.39 23.51
N THR A 1038 -14.28 0.82 22.36
CA THR A 1038 -13.55 -0.03 21.40
C THR A 1038 -12.15 -0.27 21.93
N ILE A 1039 -12.06 -1.23 22.85
CA ILE A 1039 -10.77 -1.65 23.37
C ILE A 1039 -10.12 -2.54 22.32
N HIS A 1040 -9.03 -2.05 21.75
CA HIS A 1040 -8.29 -2.73 20.70
C HIS A 1040 -7.42 -3.84 21.29
N SER A 1041 -7.26 -4.94 20.57
CA SER A 1041 -6.25 -5.94 20.90
C SER A 1041 -4.87 -5.28 20.84
N PRO A 1042 -4.02 -5.48 21.86
CA PRO A 1042 -2.71 -4.86 21.89
C PRO A 1042 -1.85 -5.37 20.74
N TYR A 1043 -1.11 -4.47 20.11
CA TYR A 1043 -0.25 -4.80 18.98
C TYR A 1043 0.99 -3.91 18.96
N LEU A 1044 2.15 -4.54 18.81
CA LEU A 1044 3.44 -3.87 18.67
C LEU A 1044 4.12 -4.33 17.38
N HIS A 1045 4.46 -3.39 16.50
CA HIS A 1045 5.20 -3.70 15.28
C HIS A 1045 6.63 -4.14 15.60
N THR A 1046 7.15 -5.11 14.85
CA THR A 1046 8.55 -5.55 14.93
C THR A 1046 9.55 -4.43 14.61
N ASP A 1047 9.14 -3.44 13.82
CA ASP A 1047 9.97 -2.29 13.44
C ASP A 1047 10.35 -1.41 14.65
N CYS A 1048 9.58 -1.43 15.74
CA CYS A 1048 9.90 -0.68 16.96
C CYS A 1048 11.24 -1.11 17.59
N PHE A 1049 11.70 -2.32 17.29
CA PHE A 1049 12.98 -2.86 17.78
C PHE A 1049 14.16 -2.53 16.85
N ASN A 1050 13.92 -2.07 15.63
CA ASN A 1050 14.97 -1.81 14.65
C ASN A 1050 15.29 -0.31 14.53
N PRO A 1051 16.50 0.15 14.93
CA PRO A 1051 16.85 1.57 14.86
C PRO A 1051 17.04 2.10 13.42
N THR A 1052 17.21 1.21 12.43
CA THR A 1052 17.45 1.58 11.02
C THR A 1052 16.17 1.71 10.19
N VAL A 1053 15.06 1.12 10.66
CA VAL A 1053 13.78 1.13 9.94
C VAL A 1053 13.00 2.37 10.37
N ARG A 1054 12.56 3.17 9.40
CA ARG A 1054 11.60 4.25 9.65
C ARG A 1054 10.21 3.61 9.82
N PRO A 1055 9.62 3.58 11.03
CA PRO A 1055 8.37 2.90 11.29
C PRO A 1055 7.24 3.48 10.44
N PHE A 1056 6.25 2.62 10.16
CA PHE A 1056 5.03 2.90 9.39
C PHE A 1056 4.22 4.11 9.86
N LEU A 1057 4.46 4.61 11.08
CA LEU A 1057 3.88 5.84 11.65
C LEU A 1057 4.12 7.08 10.76
N THR A 1058 5.14 7.05 9.89
CA THR A 1058 5.44 8.16 8.97
C THR A 1058 5.04 7.91 7.52
N ARG A 1059 4.53 6.73 7.12
CA ARG A 1059 4.41 6.32 5.69
C ARG A 1059 3.00 6.34 5.06
N LYS A 1060 1.92 6.67 5.81
CA LYS A 1060 0.58 6.91 5.20
C LYS A 1060 0.48 8.19 4.33
N THR A 1061 1.60 8.80 3.98
CA THR A 1061 1.73 10.25 3.72
C THR A 1061 2.18 10.65 2.32
N GLN A 1062 2.26 9.75 1.33
CA GLN A 1062 2.65 10.16 -0.04
C GLN A 1062 1.69 9.78 -1.18
N THR A 1063 0.58 9.10 -0.92
CA THR A 1063 -0.40 8.78 -1.97
C THR A 1063 -1.83 9.05 -1.54
N ARG A 1064 -2.17 10.31 -1.25
CA ARG A 1064 -3.57 10.76 -1.28
C ARG A 1064 -3.71 11.96 -2.20
N LYS A 1065 -4.37 11.72 -3.35
CA LYS A 1065 -4.81 12.76 -4.28
C LYS A 1065 -5.58 13.84 -3.51
N ARG A 1066 -5.26 15.10 -3.80
CA ARG A 1066 -5.95 16.30 -3.29
C ARG A 1066 -7.45 16.21 -3.57
N THR A 1067 -8.24 15.86 -2.55
CA THR A 1067 -9.68 16.11 -2.55
C THR A 1067 -10.11 16.60 -1.15
N GLY A 1068 -10.81 17.74 -1.11
CA GLY A 1068 -11.57 18.23 0.04
C GLY A 1068 -10.85 19.20 1.01
N PRO A 1069 -11.54 20.27 1.48
CA PRO A 1069 -11.04 21.22 2.48
C PRO A 1069 -10.97 20.65 3.92
N LEU A 1070 -11.54 19.46 4.18
CA LEU A 1070 -11.54 18.82 5.51
C LEU A 1070 -10.18 18.23 5.94
N ASN A 1071 -9.17 18.22 5.06
CA ASN A 1071 -7.84 17.63 5.32
C ASN A 1071 -6.85 18.58 6.04
N SER A 1072 -7.31 19.72 6.57
CA SER A 1072 -6.48 20.62 7.39
C SER A 1072 -5.95 19.93 8.65
N ARG A 1073 -6.76 19.09 9.30
CA ARG A 1073 -6.38 18.36 10.54
C ARG A 1073 -5.18 17.42 10.35
N THR A 1074 -5.07 16.79 9.18
CA THR A 1074 -3.94 15.90 8.80
C THR A 1074 -2.70 16.65 8.30
N LYS A 1075 -2.80 17.95 7.97
CA LYS A 1075 -1.65 18.75 7.53
C LYS A 1075 -0.69 19.11 8.66
N PHE A 1076 -1.21 19.32 9.87
CA PHE A 1076 -0.37 19.50 11.06
C PHE A 1076 0.58 18.30 11.28
N GLU A 1077 0.07 17.09 11.05
CA GLU A 1077 0.79 15.82 11.29
C GLU A 1077 2.02 15.62 10.38
N THR A 1078 2.02 16.18 9.16
CA THR A 1078 3.00 15.75 8.12
C THR A 1078 4.12 16.77 7.86
N GLU A 1079 3.87 18.07 8.01
CA GLU A 1079 4.82 19.11 7.58
C GLU A 1079 5.51 19.87 8.72
N LYS A 1080 5.00 19.76 9.97
CA LYS A 1080 5.41 20.67 11.07
C LYS A 1080 6.08 19.98 12.25
N GLN A 1081 6.10 18.65 12.31
CA GLN A 1081 6.74 17.90 13.39
C GLN A 1081 8.23 17.71 13.10
N LYS A 1082 9.09 18.17 14.02
CA LYS A 1082 10.56 18.14 13.89
C LYS A 1082 11.21 16.88 14.50
N LEU A 1083 10.52 16.20 15.41
CA LEU A 1083 11.00 14.97 16.05
C LEU A 1083 10.92 13.81 15.06
N MET A 1084 12.03 13.13 14.83
CA MET A 1084 12.09 11.94 13.98
C MET A 1084 12.12 10.69 14.86
N ILE A 1085 11.32 9.69 14.51
CA ILE A 1085 11.25 8.41 15.22
C ILE A 1085 11.50 7.28 14.21
N PRO A 1086 12.54 6.44 14.39
CA PRO A 1086 13.65 6.62 15.32
C PRO A 1086 14.53 7.82 14.94
N LEU A 1087 15.42 8.22 15.86
CA LEU A 1087 16.38 9.30 15.62
C LEU A 1087 17.35 8.95 14.47
N PRO A 1088 17.81 9.94 13.68
CA PRO A 1088 18.67 9.70 12.52
C PRO A 1088 20.12 9.45 12.93
N ILE A 1089 20.38 8.36 13.65
CA ILE A 1089 21.72 7.96 14.10
C ILE A 1089 22.46 7.30 12.91
N PRO A 1090 23.70 7.73 12.60
CA PRO A 1090 24.49 7.13 11.52
C PRO A 1090 24.98 5.71 11.87
N HIS A 1091 25.33 4.93 10.85
CA HIS A 1091 25.86 3.58 11.04
C HIS A 1091 27.24 3.62 11.76
N PRO A 1092 27.57 2.61 12.61
CA PRO A 1092 28.83 2.57 13.36
C PRO A 1092 30.11 2.77 12.52
N VAL A 1093 30.14 2.30 11.27
CA VAL A 1093 31.27 2.51 10.34
C VAL A 1093 31.53 4.00 10.09
N LEU A 1094 30.48 4.80 9.88
CA LEU A 1094 30.61 6.25 9.70
C LEU A 1094 31.03 6.93 11.00
N ILE A 1095 30.52 6.47 12.15
CA ILE A 1095 30.93 6.97 13.47
C ILE A 1095 32.44 6.76 13.68
N CYS A 1096 32.95 5.57 13.35
CA CYS A 1096 34.37 5.25 13.45
C CYS A 1096 35.23 6.21 12.63
N ALA A 1097 34.86 6.42 11.35
CA ALA A 1097 35.59 7.34 10.47
C ALA A 1097 35.51 8.81 10.95
N LEU A 1098 34.40 9.24 11.56
CA LEU A 1098 34.26 10.59 12.13
C LEU A 1098 35.13 10.78 13.38
N ILE A 1099 35.20 9.79 14.26
CA ILE A 1099 36.08 9.80 15.44
C ILE A 1099 37.54 9.84 15.00
N TYR A 1100 37.92 8.95 14.08
CA TYR A 1100 39.28 8.90 13.57
C TYR A 1100 39.71 10.21 12.89
N ASN A 1101 38.83 10.85 12.12
CA ASN A 1101 39.10 12.15 11.49
C ASN A 1101 39.21 13.32 12.49
N ARG A 1102 38.60 13.19 13.68
CA ARG A 1102 38.70 14.17 14.75
C ARG A 1102 40.04 14.05 15.47
N ASP A 1103 40.50 12.82 15.67
CA ASP A 1103 41.63 12.51 16.56
C ASP A 1103 42.97 12.41 15.81
N ASN A 1104 42.96 12.18 14.48
CA ASN A 1104 44.15 12.06 13.64
C ASN A 1104 44.27 13.18 12.58
N GLU A 1105 45.50 13.58 12.25
CA GLU A 1105 45.78 14.58 11.21
C GLU A 1105 45.50 14.05 9.79
N GLU A 1106 45.68 12.75 9.55
CA GLU A 1106 45.37 12.11 8.28
C GLU A 1106 43.90 11.70 8.21
N SER A 1107 43.06 12.51 7.57
CA SER A 1107 41.62 12.22 7.46
C SER A 1107 41.27 11.18 6.39
N VAL A 1108 40.27 10.35 6.69
CA VAL A 1108 39.52 9.53 5.74
C VAL A 1108 38.67 10.45 4.84
N PRO A 1109 38.76 10.35 3.50
CA PRO A 1109 38.08 11.25 2.58
C PRO A 1109 36.59 10.91 2.44
N LEU A 1110 35.77 11.30 3.42
CA LEU A 1110 34.32 11.02 3.47
C LEU A 1110 33.52 11.60 2.28
N GLU A 1111 34.05 12.63 1.63
CA GLU A 1111 33.46 13.26 0.43
C GLU A 1111 33.76 12.48 -0.87
N SER A 1112 34.72 11.54 -0.84
CA SER A 1112 35.03 10.71 -2.00
C SER A 1112 33.91 9.71 -2.27
N ARG A 1113 33.41 9.65 -3.51
CA ARG A 1113 32.39 8.68 -3.93
C ARG A 1113 32.84 7.24 -3.72
N ILE A 1114 34.14 6.97 -3.90
CA ILE A 1114 34.73 5.64 -3.69
C ILE A 1114 34.63 5.25 -2.22
N CYS A 1115 34.97 6.18 -1.32
CA CYS A 1115 34.85 5.99 0.13
C CYS A 1115 33.39 5.74 0.54
N GLN A 1116 32.43 6.50 0.01
CA GLN A 1116 31.00 6.29 0.28
C GLN A 1116 30.51 4.92 -0.20
N HIS A 1117 30.97 4.44 -1.36
CA HIS A 1117 30.66 3.10 -1.85
C HIS A 1117 31.27 2.01 -0.96
N ILE A 1118 32.52 2.17 -0.52
CA ILE A 1118 33.19 1.22 0.39
C ILE A 1118 32.45 1.16 1.73
N MET A 1119 32.10 2.31 2.31
CA MET A 1119 31.34 2.35 3.56
C MET A 1119 29.96 1.69 3.40
N ALA A 1120 29.25 1.95 2.30
CA ALA A 1120 27.97 1.29 2.01
C ALA A 1120 28.10 -0.23 1.79
N ASP A 1121 29.23 -0.71 1.28
CA ASP A 1121 29.52 -2.15 1.17
C ASP A 1121 29.81 -2.74 2.56
N LEU A 1122 30.56 -2.02 3.40
CA LEU A 1122 30.84 -2.41 4.80
C LEU A 1122 29.56 -2.50 5.63
N GLU A 1123 28.66 -1.54 5.50
CA GLU A 1123 27.31 -1.54 6.11
C GLU A 1123 26.47 -2.76 5.72
N ARG A 1124 26.71 -3.35 4.55
CA ARG A 1124 26.00 -4.55 4.06
C ARG A 1124 26.69 -5.85 4.45
N SER A 1125 27.96 -5.79 4.81
CA SER A 1125 28.83 -6.94 5.09
C SER A 1125 28.87 -7.31 6.58
N ARG A 1126 29.37 -8.52 6.88
CA ARG A 1126 29.27 -9.23 8.18
C ARG A 1126 30.30 -8.72 9.21
N PRO A 1127 29.95 -8.53 10.50
CA PRO A 1127 30.93 -8.48 11.57
C PRO A 1127 31.44 -9.90 11.92
N ALA A 1128 32.76 -10.04 12.05
CA ALA A 1128 33.54 -11.26 11.90
C ALA A 1128 33.43 -12.35 13.01
N ASN A 1129 32.39 -12.37 13.85
CA ASN A 1129 32.35 -13.29 15.00
C ASN A 1129 31.24 -14.36 14.86
N ALA A 1130 31.50 -15.42 14.08
CA ALA A 1130 30.91 -16.76 14.28
C ALA A 1130 31.75 -17.81 13.51
N PRO A 1131 31.98 -19.01 14.08
CA PRO A 1131 32.92 -19.99 13.53
C PRO A 1131 32.51 -20.45 12.12
N PRO A 1132 33.49 -20.85 11.28
CA PRO A 1132 33.21 -21.25 9.91
C PRO A 1132 32.49 -22.59 9.90
N THR A 1133 31.20 -22.59 9.62
CA THR A 1133 30.53 -23.79 9.10
C THR A 1133 30.80 -23.86 7.60
N ASP A 1134 31.52 -24.91 7.21
CA ASP A 1134 31.81 -25.31 5.85
C ASP A 1134 30.57 -25.27 4.96
N ILE A 1135 30.58 -24.42 3.94
CA ILE A 1135 29.80 -24.63 2.72
C ILE A 1135 30.67 -24.24 1.53
N THR A 1136 31.49 -25.21 1.10
CA THR A 1136 32.06 -25.28 -0.23
C THR A 1136 31.01 -25.83 -1.19
N SER A 1137 30.16 -24.95 -1.74
CA SER A 1137 29.47 -25.19 -3.01
C SER A 1137 28.85 -23.88 -3.50
N MET A 1138 29.58 -23.16 -4.35
CA MET A 1138 29.00 -22.11 -5.17
C MET A 1138 28.11 -22.76 -6.24
N ASP A 1139 26.79 -22.64 -6.10
CA ASP A 1139 25.86 -22.76 -7.23
C ASP A 1139 25.83 -21.43 -7.98
N THR A 1140 26.68 -21.35 -9.00
CA THR A 1140 26.58 -20.38 -10.09
C THR A 1140 25.46 -20.81 -11.03
N ASP A 1141 24.19 -20.53 -10.71
CA ASP A 1141 23.08 -20.64 -11.69
C ASP A 1141 21.81 -19.83 -11.34
N ALA A 1142 21.91 -18.81 -10.48
CA ALA A 1142 20.78 -17.97 -10.09
C ALA A 1142 20.78 -16.56 -10.72
N LEU A 1143 21.19 -16.45 -12.00
CA LEU A 1143 21.11 -15.17 -12.74
C LEU A 1143 20.56 -15.28 -14.18
N SER A 1144 19.94 -16.41 -14.54
CA SER A 1144 19.39 -16.63 -15.89
C SER A 1144 17.90 -17.02 -15.95
N ILE A 1145 17.18 -17.02 -14.81
CA ILE A 1145 15.74 -17.34 -14.78
C ILE A 1145 14.96 -16.28 -13.98
N MET A 1146 14.93 -15.03 -14.48
CA MET A 1146 13.97 -13.99 -14.02
C MET A 1146 13.33 -13.22 -15.17
N THR A 1147 13.16 -13.86 -16.33
CA THR A 1147 12.44 -13.28 -17.48
C THR A 1147 11.61 -14.32 -18.25
N SER A 1148 10.76 -15.09 -17.58
CA SER A 1148 9.55 -15.67 -18.21
C SER A 1148 8.71 -16.43 -17.19
N GLN A 1149 7.57 -15.87 -16.77
CA GLN A 1149 6.28 -16.58 -16.66
C GLN A 1149 5.21 -15.64 -16.08
N GLN A 1150 4.33 -15.17 -16.98
CA GLN A 1150 2.91 -15.08 -16.64
C GLN A 1150 2.39 -16.50 -16.42
N VAL A 1151 1.59 -16.73 -15.37
CA VAL A 1151 0.30 -17.44 -15.38
C VAL A 1151 -0.12 -17.80 -13.94
N SER A 1152 -1.34 -17.32 -13.60
CA SER A 1152 -2.32 -17.83 -12.62
C SER A 1152 -1.90 -18.34 -11.23
N HIS A 1153 -2.40 -17.67 -10.19
CA HIS A 1153 -2.86 -18.38 -8.99
C HIS A 1153 -4.27 -17.93 -8.61
N HIS A 1154 -5.22 -18.82 -8.91
CA HIS A 1154 -6.47 -18.97 -8.19
C HIS A 1154 -6.19 -19.81 -6.92
N ASN A 1155 -6.90 -19.45 -5.84
CA ASN A 1155 -7.28 -20.26 -4.69
C ASN A 1155 -6.22 -20.61 -3.63
N LEU A 1156 -6.23 -19.84 -2.53
CA LEU A 1156 -6.26 -20.40 -1.18
C LEU A 1156 -7.05 -19.45 -0.27
N HIS A 1157 -8.22 -19.91 0.14
CA HIS A 1157 -9.14 -19.28 1.09
C HIS A 1157 -8.57 -19.39 2.51
N SER A 1158 -8.44 -18.27 3.22
CA SER A 1158 -8.57 -18.21 4.68
C SER A 1158 -9.06 -16.82 5.13
N VAL A 1159 -10.33 -16.81 5.51
CA VAL A 1159 -11.07 -15.92 6.42
C VAL A 1159 -10.48 -14.53 6.72
N THR A 1160 -10.94 -13.52 5.98
CA THR A 1160 -10.85 -12.10 6.36
C THR A 1160 -12.25 -11.60 6.74
N LEU A 1161 -12.41 -11.17 7.99
CA LEU A 1161 -13.63 -10.53 8.51
C LEU A 1161 -13.71 -9.06 8.08
N ASN A 1162 -14.91 -8.72 7.61
CA ASN A 1162 -15.42 -7.48 7.05
C ASN A 1162 -15.06 -6.17 7.80
N LEU A 1163 -14.55 -5.19 7.06
CA LEU A 1163 -14.78 -3.76 7.32
C LEU A 1163 -15.47 -3.14 6.11
N VAL A 1164 -16.67 -2.61 6.37
CA VAL A 1164 -17.62 -2.02 5.42
C VAL A 1164 -17.13 -0.64 4.96
N SER A 1165 -17.15 -0.39 3.65
CA SER A 1165 -17.12 0.95 3.05
C SER A 1165 -18.29 1.10 2.07
N PRO A 1166 -18.93 2.29 1.97
CA PRO A 1166 -20.25 2.43 1.36
C PRO A 1166 -20.25 2.66 -0.17
N ASN A 1167 -21.33 2.19 -0.77
CA ASN A 1167 -21.82 2.28 -2.16
C ASN A 1167 -21.38 3.47 -3.03
N GLU A 1168 -20.99 3.17 -4.29
CA GLU A 1168 -21.16 4.07 -5.43
C GLU A 1168 -22.06 3.43 -6.49
N VAL A 1169 -22.96 4.27 -7.01
CA VAL A 1169 -24.04 4.03 -7.96
C VAL A 1169 -23.48 3.82 -9.36
N SER A 1170 -23.94 2.76 -10.04
CA SER A 1170 -23.69 2.48 -11.44
C SER A 1170 -24.36 3.50 -12.37
N VAL A 1171 -23.57 4.19 -13.19
CA VAL A 1171 -24.07 4.86 -14.41
C VAL A 1171 -23.34 4.26 -15.61
N ASN A 1172 -24.11 3.57 -16.45
CA ASN A 1172 -23.72 3.10 -17.78
C ASN A 1172 -23.41 4.28 -18.69
N VAL A 1173 -22.22 4.33 -19.29
CA VAL A 1173 -22.01 4.98 -20.60
C VAL A 1173 -21.09 4.11 -21.45
N THR A 1174 -21.59 3.87 -22.65
CA THR A 1174 -21.21 2.97 -23.73
C THR A 1174 -19.96 3.39 -24.52
N SER A 1175 -19.15 2.39 -24.85
CA SER A 1175 -18.40 2.13 -26.11
C SER A 1175 -18.00 3.28 -27.05
N HIS A 1176 -16.69 3.41 -27.29
CA HIS A 1176 -15.98 3.48 -28.59
C HIS A 1176 -14.52 3.86 -28.23
N GLY A 1177 -13.44 3.34 -28.78
CA GLY A 1177 -13.17 2.53 -29.96
C GLY A 1177 -11.69 2.80 -30.28
N ASP A 1178 -10.89 1.74 -30.19
CA ASP A 1178 -9.50 1.51 -30.63
C ASP A 1178 -8.69 2.62 -31.32
N THR A 1179 -7.41 2.72 -30.91
CA THR A 1179 -6.21 2.37 -31.69
C THR A 1179 -5.02 3.27 -31.34
N ARG A 1180 -3.99 2.74 -30.65
CA ARG A 1180 -2.60 3.17 -30.85
C ARG A 1180 -1.66 1.97 -30.79
N ALA A 1181 -1.31 1.54 -31.99
CA ALA A 1181 -0.29 0.56 -32.30
C ALA A 1181 1.11 1.10 -32.03
N LEU A 1182 1.95 0.16 -31.60
CA LEU A 1182 3.42 0.14 -31.62
C LEU A 1182 4.05 0.81 -32.85
N ARG A 1183 5.16 1.55 -32.63
CA ARG A 1183 6.29 1.59 -33.57
C ARG A 1183 7.59 1.99 -32.86
N GLY A 1184 8.47 1.00 -32.68
CA GLY A 1184 9.91 1.18 -32.75
C GLY A 1184 10.38 1.19 -34.21
N TYR A 1185 11.71 1.19 -34.39
CA TYR A 1185 12.51 1.49 -35.61
C TYR A 1185 12.76 3.00 -35.77
N GLY A 1186 13.98 3.53 -35.85
CA GLY A 1186 15.27 2.95 -36.20
C GLY A 1186 15.73 3.53 -37.55
N THR A 1187 16.58 4.56 -37.52
CA THR A 1187 17.37 5.09 -38.65
C THR A 1187 18.35 6.12 -38.06
N LEU A 1188 19.69 5.95 -38.11
CA LEU A 1188 20.57 6.08 -39.27
C LEU A 1188 20.20 7.28 -40.15
N VAL A 1189 20.84 8.43 -39.88
CA VAL A 1189 21.65 9.30 -40.77
C VAL A 1189 22.46 10.24 -39.88
#